data_AF-A0A961BHX3-F1
#
_entry.id   AF-A0A961BHX3-F1
#
_cell.length_a   1.000
_cell.length_b   1.000
_cell.length_c   1.000
_cell.angle_alpha   90.00
_cell.angle_beta   90.00
_cell.angle_gamma   90.00
#
_symmetry.space_group_name_H-M   'P 1'
#
loop_
_entity.id
_entity.type
_entity.pdbx_description
1 polymer ?
#
loop_
_entity_poly.entity_id
_entity_poly.type
_entity_poly.pdbx_seq_one_letter_code
_entity_poly.pdbx_strand_id
1 'polypeptide(L)'
;MSTDPSTEDLHRLASGFLDGTLPPEEMSVFLDCLARRPEARQIYRSLCELEALLIQDGAVRQVLADADDEPANVLPLHPAEDLPDAGTHQERRTETPRPTRPGRLAILAGLAAAVILTVAYLLRSPETPLTRPPQPAGTPLAVAVQVNQPSPSAVEAPLHTPAPVVLPPPPAQTPEEAYARLQIADNGSNKRPPAQGGSVVAKVRFNRDVRPLLSENCFACHGPDSSGRKADLRLDREDLAFAPRKKAPPVLTRFRPEKSELYRRIAEASPDDLMPPPDSHKKLSPAEIELLRRWIEEGAEWEEHWAFIPPKKTEPPQITGDTWSRNEIDRFILEEMGTRGLKPSAVAEPHTLLRRLTLDLTGLPPTPEESAAFARDPSPEAYEKAVDRLLQSEHYGEHRARYWLDAARYADTHGLHLDNYREMWAYRDWVVSAFNANLPFDRFTLAQLAGDLLPNATEADRIATGFIRCNVTSSEGGAIPEEFAARYAVDRTSTMGTVWMGLTLGCCACHDHKFDPVTQKEFYSLLAYFNNLDEDPMDKNDKNSRPAMFIGAGEPVDDRLTRARAAATGAAKARDTALAATETAYQAWVTDPATRDLKELPWPVPPVFTLRTEGAAEVAAPFDVRSPFAIQAAFITPATTDSLPVLELTDASGRVRFRLSASANRITAEIYGKSATDYAGSARIRGVRGETRYEVLVNSDGSGNGAGLQIYLNGAFATNNAFSFGQLSADSAPVNGIRRGNAAIVLESAVGFPRYLGSKDREVLKDRTALPGLLRKPADKRNDTEKKRLREAYAQLVDPQMREPNAALAAAEAAASAIETGTPLTLIAKEKPQPAMAHVLFRGEYDQPRDPAPPGVPQVLPSLPENAPANRLSLARWLVAPEHPLTARVTVNRFWQELFGTGLVKTAEDFGVQGERPSHPELLDWLAVDFREHGWDVRRLLKTLVMSATYRQTSSASEEQYRSDPENRLHARGPRFRLDAEMIRDQVLFSSGILSTRRGGPSVKPDQPGNIWEVLGYQGSNTMVFFPDQGDNLYRRSLYTFWKRTAPPPNMALFDAPNRESCTVRRERTNTPLQALVMMNDTQYLEAARSLAATLMETGTDSNRRMATAFQRVVGRPIDTDSRQVLEECHTQYLEHFQQQPGKAAALLRVGELPSRDAGHPAETAALALVISQLFNLAEVLNKN
;
A
#
# COMPACT_ATOMS: atom_id res chain seq x y z
N MET A 1 -2.75 -7.40 -18.62
CA MET A 1 -4.06 -8.05 -18.41
C MET A 1 -4.51 -7.82 -16.96
N SER A 2 -5.59 -8.47 -16.50
CA SER A 2 -5.80 -8.71 -15.07
C SER A 2 -4.57 -9.41 -14.45
N THR A 3 -4.25 -9.11 -13.19
CA THR A 3 -3.26 -9.86 -12.39
C THR A 3 -3.79 -11.24 -11.96
N ASP A 4 -5.06 -11.52 -12.22
CA ASP A 4 -5.69 -12.83 -12.06
C ASP A 4 -6.62 -13.09 -13.27
N PRO A 5 -6.11 -13.71 -14.36
CA PRO A 5 -6.89 -14.02 -15.57
C PRO A 5 -7.82 -15.24 -15.37
N SER A 6 -8.86 -15.38 -16.20
CA SER A 6 -9.83 -16.48 -16.06
C SER A 6 -9.19 -17.86 -16.29
N THR A 7 -9.84 -18.96 -15.85
CA THR A 7 -9.33 -20.31 -16.11
C THR A 7 -9.27 -20.65 -17.61
N GLU A 8 -10.05 -19.95 -18.44
CA GLU A 8 -10.05 -20.03 -19.91
C GLU A 8 -8.91 -19.19 -20.52
N ASP A 9 -8.65 -17.98 -19.99
CA ASP A 9 -7.42 -17.23 -20.29
C ASP A 9 -6.16 -18.00 -19.88
N LEU A 10 -6.18 -18.73 -18.77
CA LEU A 10 -5.03 -19.56 -18.35
C LEU A 10 -4.72 -20.68 -19.35
N HIS A 11 -5.74 -21.21 -20.03
CA HIS A 11 -5.54 -22.13 -21.17
C HIS A 11 -4.96 -21.40 -22.39
N ARG A 12 -5.52 -20.23 -22.76
CA ARG A 12 -5.02 -19.39 -23.87
C ARG A 12 -3.55 -19.01 -23.69
N LEU A 13 -3.22 -18.50 -22.51
CA LEU A 13 -1.87 -18.11 -22.12
C LEU A 13 -0.91 -19.30 -22.06
N ALA A 14 -1.36 -20.47 -21.60
CA ALA A 14 -0.53 -21.68 -21.56
C ALA A 14 -0.19 -22.22 -22.96
N SER A 15 -1.13 -22.15 -23.92
CA SER A 15 -0.84 -22.51 -25.32
C SER A 15 0.17 -21.55 -25.95
N GLY A 16 -0.11 -20.23 -25.94
CA GLY A 16 0.78 -19.25 -26.57
C GLY A 16 2.20 -19.22 -25.98
N PHE A 17 2.36 -19.59 -24.70
CA PHE A 17 3.66 -19.74 -24.06
C PHE A 17 4.44 -20.99 -24.51
N LEU A 18 3.75 -22.05 -24.93
CA LEU A 18 4.36 -23.29 -25.42
C LEU A 18 4.72 -23.22 -26.92
N ASP A 19 3.92 -22.54 -27.75
CA ASP A 19 4.20 -22.34 -29.17
C ASP A 19 5.10 -21.12 -29.48
N GLY A 20 5.21 -20.17 -28.54
CA GLY A 20 6.10 -19.00 -28.63
C GLY A 20 5.46 -17.77 -29.27
N THR A 21 4.15 -17.75 -29.51
CA THR A 21 3.42 -16.60 -30.07
C THR A 21 3.09 -15.49 -29.05
N LEU A 22 3.26 -15.76 -27.74
CA LEU A 22 2.74 -14.90 -26.68
C LEU A 22 3.44 -13.51 -26.58
N PRO A 23 2.70 -12.38 -26.60
CA PRO A 23 3.28 -11.03 -26.48
C PRO A 23 3.99 -10.76 -25.14
N PRO A 24 4.99 -9.85 -25.08
CA PRO A 24 5.75 -9.56 -23.85
C PRO A 24 4.90 -9.18 -22.63
N GLU A 25 3.81 -8.44 -22.82
CA GLU A 25 2.87 -8.05 -21.76
C GLU A 25 1.82 -9.12 -21.38
N GLU A 26 1.75 -10.25 -22.11
CA GLU A 26 0.99 -11.45 -21.69
C GLU A 26 1.92 -12.56 -21.17
N MET A 27 3.16 -12.64 -21.68
CA MET A 27 4.25 -13.51 -21.22
C MET A 27 4.50 -13.36 -19.72
N SER A 28 4.60 -12.12 -19.23
CA SER A 28 4.79 -11.83 -17.81
C SER A 28 3.60 -12.29 -16.97
N VAL A 29 2.36 -12.06 -17.45
CA VAL A 29 1.12 -12.48 -16.78
C VAL A 29 1.02 -14.01 -16.71
N PHE A 30 1.38 -14.73 -17.78
CA PHE A 30 1.35 -16.19 -17.73
C PHE A 30 2.41 -16.76 -16.78
N LEU A 31 3.63 -16.22 -16.78
CA LEU A 31 4.66 -16.58 -15.83
C LEU A 31 4.23 -16.30 -14.39
N ASP A 32 3.53 -15.19 -14.15
CA ASP A 32 2.93 -14.87 -12.86
C ASP A 32 1.84 -15.87 -12.47
N CYS A 33 1.03 -16.33 -13.42
CA CYS A 33 0.04 -17.37 -13.20
C CYS A 33 0.67 -18.73 -12.90
N LEU A 34 1.73 -19.11 -13.61
CA LEU A 34 2.56 -20.28 -13.31
C LEU A 34 3.18 -20.20 -11.91
N ALA A 35 3.57 -19.01 -11.45
CA ALA A 35 4.09 -18.80 -10.10
C ALA A 35 2.99 -18.84 -9.02
N ARG A 36 1.82 -18.22 -9.29
CA ARG A 36 0.80 -17.89 -8.28
C ARG A 36 -0.37 -18.87 -8.26
N ARG A 37 -0.91 -19.32 -9.41
CA ARG A 37 -2.11 -20.17 -9.46
C ARG A 37 -1.80 -21.67 -9.54
N PRO A 38 -2.38 -22.51 -8.64
CA PRO A 38 -2.30 -23.97 -8.76
C PRO A 38 -2.96 -24.49 -10.04
N GLU A 39 -4.08 -23.91 -10.45
CA GLU A 39 -4.79 -24.31 -11.68
C GLU A 39 -3.95 -24.06 -12.93
N ALA A 40 -3.28 -22.90 -13.04
CA ALA A 40 -2.35 -22.63 -14.15
C ALA A 40 -1.21 -23.68 -14.22
N ARG A 41 -0.65 -24.07 -13.07
CA ARG A 41 0.36 -25.14 -12.98
C ARG A 41 -0.18 -26.53 -13.31
N GLN A 42 -1.48 -26.77 -13.10
CA GLN A 42 -2.15 -28.02 -13.43
C GLN A 42 -2.50 -28.07 -14.93
N ILE A 43 -3.06 -27.00 -15.49
CA ILE A 43 -3.33 -26.80 -16.91
C ILE A 43 -2.05 -26.94 -17.74
N TYR A 44 -0.97 -26.25 -17.33
CA TYR A 44 0.34 -26.34 -17.99
C TYR A 44 0.92 -27.76 -17.98
N ARG A 45 0.79 -28.51 -16.86
CA ARG A 45 1.19 -29.93 -16.83
C ARG A 45 0.35 -30.80 -17.78
N SER A 46 -0.98 -30.66 -17.73
CA SER A 46 -1.87 -31.48 -18.54
C SER A 46 -1.72 -31.22 -20.04
N LEU A 47 -1.38 -29.99 -20.46
CA LEU A 47 -1.06 -29.68 -21.86
C LEU A 47 0.27 -30.33 -22.29
N CYS A 48 1.34 -30.23 -21.49
CA CYS A 48 2.60 -30.90 -21.80
C CYS A 48 2.50 -32.43 -21.84
N GLU A 49 1.66 -33.04 -20.99
CA GLU A 49 1.37 -34.49 -21.03
C GLU A 49 0.54 -34.89 -22.26
N LEU A 50 -0.36 -34.01 -22.73
CA LEU A 50 -1.12 -34.21 -23.98
C LEU A 50 -0.24 -34.06 -25.22
N GLU A 51 0.66 -33.08 -25.30
CA GLU A 51 1.59 -32.94 -26.43
C GLU A 51 2.50 -34.17 -26.57
N ALA A 52 3.00 -34.71 -25.46
CA ALA A 52 3.82 -35.93 -25.47
C ALA A 52 3.11 -37.16 -26.07
N LEU A 53 1.76 -37.18 -26.05
CA LEU A 53 0.92 -38.19 -26.68
C LEU A 53 0.51 -37.81 -28.11
N LEU A 54 0.19 -36.53 -28.37
CA LEU A 54 -0.22 -36.02 -29.69
C LEU A 54 0.96 -35.94 -30.69
N ILE A 55 2.20 -35.91 -30.22
CA ILE A 55 3.40 -36.14 -31.03
C ILE A 55 3.45 -37.57 -31.60
N GLN A 56 2.65 -38.51 -31.06
CA GLN A 56 2.58 -39.91 -31.50
C GLN A 56 1.30 -40.29 -32.27
N ASP A 57 0.26 -39.44 -32.34
CA ASP A 57 -0.95 -39.71 -33.15
C ASP A 57 -1.43 -38.48 -33.93
N GLY A 58 -1.56 -38.64 -35.25
CA GLY A 58 -1.57 -37.54 -36.22
C GLY A 58 -2.92 -36.87 -36.51
N ALA A 59 -4.03 -37.34 -35.92
CA ALA A 59 -5.38 -36.95 -36.33
C ALA A 59 -5.83 -35.53 -35.90
N VAL A 60 -5.26 -34.96 -34.83
CA VAL A 60 -5.78 -33.73 -34.19
C VAL A 60 -5.29 -32.45 -34.86
N ARG A 61 -4.15 -32.50 -35.57
CA ARG A 61 -3.47 -31.31 -36.15
C ARG A 61 -4.26 -30.56 -37.23
N GLN A 62 -5.34 -31.14 -37.75
CA GLN A 62 -6.06 -30.61 -38.92
C GLN A 62 -7.32 -29.78 -38.56
N VAL A 63 -7.53 -29.46 -37.27
CA VAL A 63 -8.68 -28.67 -36.79
C VAL A 63 -8.28 -27.27 -36.27
N LEU A 64 -7.00 -27.06 -35.94
CA LEU A 64 -6.48 -25.78 -35.41
C LEU A 64 -5.91 -24.84 -36.50
N ALA A 65 -6.23 -25.07 -37.77
CA ALA A 65 -5.64 -24.35 -38.91
C ALA A 65 -6.53 -23.23 -39.51
N ASP A 66 -7.76 -23.08 -39.01
CA ASP A 66 -8.82 -22.27 -39.67
C ASP A 66 -9.11 -20.92 -38.96
N ALA A 67 -8.26 -20.45 -38.03
CA ALA A 67 -8.55 -19.27 -37.21
C ALA A 67 -7.32 -18.46 -36.74
N ASP A 68 -6.69 -17.71 -37.66
CA ASP A 68 -5.94 -16.47 -37.36
C ASP A 68 -5.70 -15.65 -38.64
N ASP A 69 -5.66 -14.32 -38.55
CA ASP A 69 -5.31 -13.40 -39.66
C ASP A 69 -4.66 -12.12 -39.08
N GLU A 70 -3.46 -11.75 -39.56
CA GLU A 70 -2.52 -10.79 -38.93
C GLU A 70 -2.21 -9.60 -39.91
N PRO A 71 -1.44 -8.52 -39.58
CA PRO A 71 0.01 -8.63 -39.35
C PRO A 71 0.69 -7.65 -38.36
N ALA A 72 1.78 -8.11 -37.75
CA ALA A 72 2.77 -7.32 -37.00
C ALA A 72 3.87 -6.70 -37.90
N ASN A 73 4.90 -6.08 -37.30
CA ASN A 73 6.18 -5.78 -38.00
C ASN A 73 7.36 -5.41 -37.06
N VAL A 74 8.16 -6.40 -36.61
CA VAL A 74 9.53 -6.21 -36.06
C VAL A 74 10.41 -7.43 -36.36
N LEU A 75 11.53 -7.25 -37.07
CA LEU A 75 12.67 -8.19 -37.22
C LEU A 75 13.93 -7.41 -37.68
N PRO A 76 15.16 -7.90 -37.45
CA PRO A 76 15.72 -8.38 -36.17
C PRO A 76 17.14 -7.80 -35.89
N LEU A 77 17.76 -8.18 -34.78
CA LEU A 77 19.19 -7.92 -34.48
C LEU A 77 20.02 -9.22 -34.54
N HIS A 78 21.29 -9.10 -34.95
CA HIS A 78 22.32 -10.14 -34.82
C HIS A 78 23.64 -9.56 -34.24
N PRO A 79 24.53 -10.36 -33.63
CA PRO A 79 25.52 -9.85 -32.67
C PRO A 79 27.01 -9.98 -33.07
N ALA A 80 27.86 -9.44 -32.18
CA ALA A 80 29.20 -9.91 -31.78
C ALA A 80 30.48 -9.19 -32.28
N GLU A 81 31.26 -8.78 -31.26
CA GLU A 81 32.73 -8.88 -31.08
C GLU A 81 33.74 -7.75 -31.44
N ASP A 82 34.72 -7.66 -30.51
CA ASP A 82 36.06 -7.04 -30.48
C ASP A 82 36.33 -5.52 -30.28
N LEU A 83 37.59 -5.25 -29.90
CA LEU A 83 38.12 -4.13 -29.08
C LEU A 83 39.12 -3.23 -29.89
N PRO A 84 39.94 -2.33 -29.30
CA PRO A 84 39.52 -1.01 -28.80
C PRO A 84 40.42 0.20 -29.22
N ASP A 85 39.97 1.39 -28.82
CA ASP A 85 40.77 2.58 -28.41
C ASP A 85 41.27 3.63 -29.45
N ALA A 86 41.36 4.88 -28.93
CA ALA A 86 42.01 6.12 -29.38
C ALA A 86 42.18 6.49 -30.88
N GLY A 87 41.53 7.59 -31.31
CA GLY A 87 41.86 8.31 -32.55
C GLY A 87 41.27 9.72 -32.63
N THR A 88 42.09 10.75 -32.85
CA THR A 88 41.70 12.18 -32.82
C THR A 88 41.39 12.79 -34.19
N HIS A 89 40.35 13.64 -34.25
CA HIS A 89 40.19 14.87 -35.06
C HIS A 89 40.47 14.93 -36.59
N GLN A 90 39.69 15.85 -37.21
CA GLN A 90 39.97 16.69 -38.39
C GLN A 90 39.62 16.21 -39.84
N GLU A 91 38.49 16.78 -40.30
CA GLU A 91 38.39 17.71 -41.45
C GLU A 91 38.39 17.24 -42.93
N ARG A 92 37.54 17.97 -43.69
CA ARG A 92 37.45 18.16 -45.16
C ARG A 92 36.92 16.95 -45.95
N ARG A 93 35.78 17.08 -46.65
CA ARG A 93 35.39 17.96 -47.78
C ARG A 93 36.03 17.56 -49.13
N THR A 94 35.20 16.89 -49.93
CA THR A 94 34.90 17.09 -51.37
C THR A 94 33.79 16.06 -51.69
N GLU A 95 32.89 16.16 -52.67
CA GLU A 95 32.24 17.18 -53.49
C GLU A 95 31.11 16.42 -54.23
N THR A 96 30.08 17.08 -54.75
CA THR A 96 28.91 16.40 -55.39
C THR A 96 29.10 16.21 -56.90
N PRO A 97 28.43 15.23 -57.53
CA PRO A 97 27.21 15.62 -58.27
C PRO A 97 26.04 14.62 -58.21
N ARG A 98 24.81 15.14 -58.31
CA ARG A 98 23.63 14.38 -58.81
C ARG A 98 23.62 14.42 -60.34
N PRO A 99 23.03 13.42 -61.03
CA PRO A 99 21.79 13.75 -61.75
C PRO A 99 20.73 12.63 -61.88
N THR A 100 19.49 13.06 -62.18
CA THR A 100 18.41 12.38 -62.95
C THR A 100 17.87 10.99 -62.55
N ARG A 101 16.54 10.93 -62.34
CA ARG A 101 15.68 9.77 -62.63
C ARG A 101 15.14 9.86 -64.07
N PRO A 102 14.91 8.72 -64.75
CA PRO A 102 13.67 8.53 -65.53
C PRO A 102 13.04 7.12 -65.32
N GLY A 103 11.90 6.83 -65.97
CA GLY A 103 11.55 5.44 -66.31
C GLY A 103 10.38 4.72 -65.59
N ARG A 104 9.22 5.36 -65.37
CA ARG A 104 7.95 4.62 -65.09
C ARG A 104 7.44 3.94 -66.38
N LEU A 105 7.95 2.76 -66.78
CA LEU A 105 7.35 1.96 -67.86
C LEU A 105 7.81 0.48 -67.93
N ALA A 106 7.76 -0.22 -66.79
CA ALA A 106 7.97 -1.68 -66.73
C ALA A 106 6.96 -2.43 -65.84
N ILE A 107 6.33 -1.76 -64.88
CA ILE A 107 5.44 -2.37 -63.87
C ILE A 107 3.99 -1.93 -64.14
N LEU A 108 3.44 -2.37 -65.29
CA LEU A 108 2.02 -2.17 -65.63
C LEU A 108 1.40 -3.34 -66.43
N ALA A 109 2.19 -4.32 -66.88
CA ALA A 109 1.68 -5.51 -67.58
C ALA A 109 1.29 -6.67 -66.63
N GLY A 110 1.90 -6.78 -65.45
CA GLY A 110 1.70 -7.92 -64.54
C GLY A 110 0.39 -7.93 -63.75
N LEU A 111 -0.20 -6.75 -63.47
CA LEU A 111 -1.37 -6.63 -62.59
C LEU A 111 -2.72 -6.89 -63.27
N ALA A 112 -2.78 -6.91 -64.60
CA ALA A 112 -4.04 -7.09 -65.34
C ALA A 112 -4.53 -8.56 -65.38
N ALA A 113 -3.64 -9.54 -65.18
CA ALA A 113 -3.97 -10.95 -65.31
C ALA A 113 -4.62 -11.57 -64.05
N ALA A 114 -4.24 -11.11 -62.86
CA ALA A 114 -4.68 -11.70 -61.59
C ALA A 114 -6.17 -11.42 -61.31
N VAL A 115 -6.63 -10.18 -61.54
CA VAL A 115 -7.98 -9.72 -61.17
C VAL A 115 -9.10 -10.49 -61.89
N ILE A 116 -8.83 -11.02 -63.09
CA ILE A 116 -9.82 -11.74 -63.91
C ILE A 116 -10.09 -13.16 -63.38
N LEU A 117 -9.10 -13.80 -62.72
CA LEU A 117 -9.24 -15.17 -62.21
C LEU A 117 -10.00 -15.24 -60.88
N THR A 118 -9.76 -14.31 -59.95
CA THR A 118 -10.40 -14.33 -58.62
C THR A 118 -11.92 -14.17 -58.68
N VAL A 119 -12.43 -13.35 -59.62
CA VAL A 119 -13.86 -13.08 -59.79
C VAL A 119 -14.65 -14.29 -60.31
N ALA A 120 -13.99 -15.25 -60.96
CA ALA A 120 -14.64 -16.42 -61.55
C ALA A 120 -14.95 -17.55 -60.54
N TYR A 121 -14.31 -17.56 -59.37
CA TYR A 121 -14.35 -18.71 -58.44
C TYR A 121 -15.42 -18.58 -57.34
N LEU A 122 -15.72 -17.37 -56.87
CA LEU A 122 -16.56 -17.12 -55.68
C LEU A 122 -18.09 -17.18 -55.93
N LEU A 123 -18.56 -17.90 -56.94
CA LEU A 123 -19.99 -17.98 -57.31
C LEU A 123 -20.46 -19.40 -57.68
N ARG A 124 -20.53 -20.33 -56.71
CA ARG A 124 -21.55 -21.43 -56.62
C ARG A 124 -21.43 -22.32 -55.38
N SER A 125 -22.56 -22.91 -55.01
CA SER A 125 -22.80 -24.05 -54.09
C SER A 125 -23.98 -24.86 -54.69
N PRO A 126 -24.61 -25.89 -54.06
CA PRO A 126 -24.33 -26.63 -52.79
C PRO A 126 -24.48 -28.18 -52.91
N GLU A 127 -24.68 -28.87 -51.75
CA GLU A 127 -25.45 -30.14 -51.51
C GLU A 127 -24.74 -31.47 -51.09
N THR A 128 -25.55 -32.42 -50.58
CA THR A 128 -25.31 -33.54 -49.61
C THR A 128 -25.95 -34.87 -50.12
N PRO A 129 -26.20 -35.99 -49.36
CA PRO A 129 -25.57 -36.69 -48.18
C PRO A 129 -25.37 -38.24 -48.41
N LEU A 130 -25.06 -39.08 -47.36
CA LEU A 130 -25.75 -40.39 -47.01
C LEU A 130 -25.00 -41.44 -46.08
N THR A 131 -25.62 -41.79 -44.92
CA THR A 131 -25.77 -43.13 -44.21
C THR A 131 -24.63 -44.00 -43.53
N ARG A 132 -25.07 -44.87 -42.57
CA ARG A 132 -24.39 -45.82 -41.61
C ARG A 132 -24.31 -47.30 -42.13
N PRO A 133 -23.89 -48.41 -41.41
CA PRO A 133 -23.52 -48.72 -39.97
C PRO A 133 -22.16 -49.53 -39.84
N PRO A 134 -21.82 -50.50 -38.91
CA PRO A 134 -22.40 -51.07 -37.65
C PRO A 134 -21.39 -51.28 -36.45
N GLN A 135 -21.46 -52.40 -35.67
CA GLN A 135 -20.54 -52.88 -34.59
C GLN A 135 -20.45 -54.45 -34.56
N PRO A 136 -19.48 -55.08 -33.86
CA PRO A 136 -19.61 -55.53 -32.44
C PRO A 136 -18.26 -55.55 -31.64
N ALA A 137 -18.07 -56.20 -30.48
CA ALA A 137 -18.65 -56.06 -29.11
C ALA A 137 -17.90 -56.97 -28.07
N GLY A 138 -17.83 -56.64 -26.77
CA GLY A 138 -17.29 -57.55 -25.71
C GLY A 138 -17.00 -56.95 -24.31
N THR A 139 -17.30 -57.68 -23.22
CA THR A 139 -17.01 -57.36 -21.77
C THR A 139 -17.21 -58.64 -20.92
N PRO A 140 -16.65 -58.81 -19.69
CA PRO A 140 -17.44 -58.50 -18.46
C PRO A 140 -16.70 -58.29 -17.08
N LEU A 141 -17.36 -57.57 -16.13
CA LEU A 141 -17.38 -57.75 -14.63
C LEU A 141 -16.06 -57.68 -13.77
N ALA A 142 -16.05 -57.38 -12.45
CA ALA A 142 -16.97 -56.69 -11.50
C ALA A 142 -16.36 -56.53 -10.07
N VAL A 143 -17.19 -56.02 -9.12
CA VAL A 143 -17.06 -55.88 -7.64
C VAL A 143 -16.55 -54.49 -7.18
N ALA A 144 -17.35 -53.54 -6.67
CA ALA A 144 -18.36 -53.51 -5.56
C ALA A 144 -17.70 -53.53 -4.16
N VAL A 145 -18.16 -52.83 -3.10
CA VAL A 145 -19.45 -52.87 -2.35
C VAL A 145 -19.44 -51.70 -1.33
N GLN A 146 -20.50 -51.09 -0.77
CA GLN A 146 -21.92 -50.83 -1.11
C GLN A 146 -22.58 -50.08 0.09
N VAL A 147 -23.47 -49.10 -0.13
CA VAL A 147 -24.38 -48.56 0.92
C VAL A 147 -25.80 -48.38 0.33
N ASN A 148 -26.84 -48.74 1.09
CA ASN A 148 -28.22 -48.91 0.59
C ASN A 148 -29.15 -47.72 0.87
N GLN A 149 -30.16 -47.56 0.00
CA GLN A 149 -31.49 -47.06 0.39
C GLN A 149 -32.50 -48.23 0.42
N PRO A 150 -33.56 -48.16 1.23
CA PRO A 150 -34.78 -48.97 1.08
C PRO A 150 -35.97 -48.14 0.56
N SER A 151 -36.97 -48.82 0.00
CA SER A 151 -38.31 -48.27 -0.31
C SER A 151 -39.36 -49.41 -0.17
N PRO A 152 -40.67 -49.23 -0.45
CA PRO A 152 -41.63 -49.03 0.64
C PRO A 152 -42.74 -50.11 0.73
N SER A 153 -43.47 -50.13 1.84
CA SER A 153 -44.77 -50.79 1.98
C SER A 153 -45.62 -50.10 3.06
N ALA A 154 -46.95 -50.31 3.06
CA ALA A 154 -47.89 -49.53 3.86
C ALA A 154 -49.03 -50.39 4.45
N VAL A 155 -49.49 -50.04 5.67
CA VAL A 155 -50.77 -50.47 6.29
C VAL A 155 -51.26 -49.41 7.29
N GLU A 156 -52.44 -48.83 7.01
CA GLU A 156 -53.53 -48.35 7.91
C GLU A 156 -53.23 -47.36 9.11
N ALA A 157 -54.32 -46.90 9.75
CA ALA A 157 -54.42 -45.74 10.69
C ALA A 157 -55.52 -46.02 11.76
N PRO A 158 -56.09 -45.09 12.59
CA PRO A 158 -55.88 -43.62 12.77
C PRO A 158 -55.91 -43.10 14.25
N LEU A 159 -56.06 -41.76 14.43
CA LEU A 159 -56.43 -40.99 15.67
C LEU A 159 -55.29 -40.73 16.70
N HIS A 160 -55.19 -39.58 17.42
CA HIS A 160 -55.98 -38.33 17.45
C HIS A 160 -55.20 -37.12 18.07
N THR A 161 -55.46 -35.90 17.57
CA THR A 161 -55.33 -34.55 18.24
C THR A 161 -53.92 -33.91 18.49
N PRO A 162 -53.79 -32.55 18.58
CA PRO A 162 -52.61 -31.84 18.02
C PRO A 162 -51.98 -30.67 18.85
N ALA A 163 -50.74 -30.27 18.48
CA ALA A 163 -50.17 -28.89 18.45
C ALA A 163 -48.67 -28.91 18.07
N PRO A 164 -48.02 -27.80 17.63
CA PRO A 164 -48.52 -26.62 16.92
C PRO A 164 -48.04 -26.61 15.44
N VAL A 165 -48.30 -25.54 14.67
CA VAL A 165 -47.86 -25.44 13.26
C VAL A 165 -46.41 -24.94 13.15
N VAL A 166 -45.55 -25.76 12.55
CA VAL A 166 -44.25 -25.33 11.98
C VAL A 166 -44.40 -25.29 10.47
N LEU A 167 -44.06 -24.15 9.85
CA LEU A 167 -44.00 -24.04 8.39
C LEU A 167 -42.68 -24.68 7.89
N PRO A 168 -42.70 -25.49 6.82
CA PRO A 168 -41.47 -25.98 6.21
C PRO A 168 -40.71 -24.82 5.54
N PRO A 169 -39.37 -24.91 5.40
CA PRO A 169 -38.61 -23.95 4.62
C PRO A 169 -39.05 -23.97 3.15
N PRO A 170 -38.97 -22.84 2.43
CA PRO A 170 -39.23 -22.81 0.99
C PRO A 170 -38.22 -23.69 0.24
N PRO A 171 -38.60 -24.25 -0.93
CA PRO A 171 -37.68 -25.05 -1.75
C PRO A 171 -36.49 -24.19 -2.21
N ALA A 172 -35.30 -24.81 -2.27
CA ALA A 172 -34.08 -24.13 -2.66
C ALA A 172 -34.17 -23.62 -4.11
N GLN A 173 -34.08 -22.30 -4.29
CA GLN A 173 -33.80 -21.65 -5.57
C GLN A 173 -32.31 -21.87 -5.91
N THR A 174 -31.98 -21.98 -7.20
CA THR A 174 -30.59 -22.22 -7.59
C THR A 174 -29.71 -20.98 -7.32
N PRO A 175 -28.39 -21.16 -7.08
CA PRO A 175 -27.49 -20.02 -6.88
C PRO A 175 -27.53 -19.00 -8.04
N GLU A 176 -27.79 -19.47 -9.26
CA GLU A 176 -27.87 -18.66 -10.48
C GLU A 176 -29.09 -17.73 -10.48
N GLU A 177 -30.27 -18.18 -10.00
CA GLU A 177 -31.46 -17.32 -9.86
C GLU A 177 -31.28 -16.25 -8.77
N ALA A 178 -30.54 -16.57 -7.71
CA ALA A 178 -30.17 -15.60 -6.68
C ALA A 178 -29.17 -14.55 -7.22
N TYR A 179 -28.19 -14.98 -8.01
CA TYR A 179 -27.17 -14.10 -8.61
C TYR A 179 -27.76 -13.16 -9.68
N ALA A 180 -28.64 -13.69 -10.54
CA ALA A 180 -29.33 -12.91 -11.58
C ALA A 180 -30.21 -11.79 -11.00
N ARG A 181 -30.78 -11.98 -9.80
CA ARG A 181 -31.57 -10.93 -9.12
C ARG A 181 -30.72 -9.82 -8.50
N LEU A 182 -29.47 -10.09 -8.15
CA LEU A 182 -28.55 -9.06 -7.64
C LEU A 182 -28.05 -8.14 -8.77
N GLN A 183 -27.72 -8.69 -9.94
CA GLN A 183 -27.22 -7.89 -11.08
C GLN A 183 -28.27 -6.93 -11.68
N ILE A 184 -29.56 -7.18 -11.48
CA ILE A 184 -30.64 -6.28 -11.96
C ILE A 184 -30.77 -5.02 -11.07
N ALA A 185 -30.22 -5.02 -9.86
CA ALA A 185 -30.25 -3.88 -8.95
C ALA A 185 -29.13 -2.83 -9.19
N ASP A 186 -28.06 -3.21 -9.90
CA ASP A 186 -26.83 -2.40 -10.00
C ASP A 186 -26.82 -1.42 -11.19
N ASN A 187 -27.85 -1.44 -12.04
CA ASN A 187 -28.05 -0.41 -13.07
C ASN A 187 -28.57 0.89 -12.44
N GLY A 188 -27.63 1.72 -11.97
CA GLY A 188 -27.84 3.04 -11.34
C GLY A 188 -28.47 4.13 -12.22
N SER A 189 -29.53 3.81 -12.97
CA SER A 189 -30.34 4.79 -13.68
C SER A 189 -31.07 5.70 -12.68
N ASN A 190 -31.09 7.00 -12.94
CA ASN A 190 -31.45 8.06 -11.99
C ASN A 190 -32.98 8.20 -11.74
N LYS A 191 -33.70 7.08 -11.69
CA LYS A 191 -35.17 6.99 -11.81
C LYS A 191 -35.85 6.78 -10.47
N ARG A 192 -36.11 7.89 -9.78
CA ARG A 192 -37.06 7.95 -8.65
C ARG A 192 -38.44 7.47 -9.13
N PRO A 193 -39.12 6.53 -8.45
CA PRO A 193 -40.49 6.16 -8.79
C PRO A 193 -41.44 7.35 -8.61
N PRO A 194 -42.50 7.47 -9.43
CA PRO A 194 -43.42 8.61 -9.36
C PRO A 194 -44.25 8.57 -8.06
N ALA A 195 -44.15 9.63 -7.27
CA ALA A 195 -44.94 9.77 -6.04
C ALA A 195 -46.43 9.94 -6.37
N GLN A 196 -47.28 9.06 -5.83
CA GLN A 196 -48.73 9.19 -5.93
C GLN A 196 -49.29 9.91 -4.70
N GLY A 197 -49.64 11.19 -4.84
CA GLY A 197 -50.38 11.94 -3.82
C GLY A 197 -50.29 13.46 -3.97
N GLY A 198 -51.42 14.15 -3.86
CA GLY A 198 -51.51 15.60 -3.58
C GLY A 198 -50.86 16.55 -4.60
N SER A 199 -51.53 16.84 -5.72
CA SER A 199 -51.00 17.77 -6.73
C SER A 199 -51.07 19.24 -6.29
N VAL A 200 -49.94 19.77 -5.82
CA VAL A 200 -49.46 21.09 -6.24
C VAL A 200 -48.28 20.82 -7.17
N VAL A 201 -48.37 21.24 -8.43
CA VAL A 201 -47.29 21.00 -9.41
C VAL A 201 -46.09 21.87 -9.04
N ALA A 202 -45.05 21.25 -8.47
CA ALA A 202 -43.83 21.95 -8.09
C ALA A 202 -43.14 22.57 -9.33
N LYS A 203 -42.65 23.79 -9.14
CA LYS A 203 -41.80 24.50 -10.11
C LYS A 203 -40.55 23.66 -10.43
N VAL A 204 -40.15 23.64 -11.70
CA VAL A 204 -38.94 22.95 -12.16
C VAL A 204 -37.72 23.78 -11.78
N ARG A 205 -36.72 23.15 -11.14
CA ARG A 205 -35.50 23.77 -10.64
C ARG A 205 -34.28 23.28 -11.40
N PHE A 206 -33.44 24.18 -11.90
CA PHE A 206 -32.35 23.82 -12.80
C PHE A 206 -31.40 22.79 -12.17
N ASN A 207 -30.91 23.06 -10.95
CA ASN A 207 -30.02 22.12 -10.27
C ASN A 207 -30.67 20.79 -9.92
N ARG A 208 -31.98 20.76 -9.63
CA ARG A 208 -32.71 19.58 -9.14
C ARG A 208 -33.17 18.67 -10.27
N ASP A 209 -33.59 19.25 -11.38
CA ASP A 209 -34.41 18.56 -12.39
C ASP A 209 -33.76 18.54 -13.78
N VAL A 210 -32.96 19.57 -14.10
CA VAL A 210 -32.47 19.82 -15.48
C VAL A 210 -30.99 19.51 -15.62
N ARG A 211 -30.16 20.02 -14.70
CA ARG A 211 -28.70 19.86 -14.73
C ARG A 211 -28.25 18.40 -14.85
N PRO A 212 -28.85 17.39 -14.16
CA PRO A 212 -28.46 15.99 -14.36
C PRO A 212 -28.78 15.49 -15.76
N LEU A 213 -29.93 15.88 -16.33
CA LEU A 213 -30.32 15.46 -17.67
C LEU A 213 -29.34 15.98 -18.71
N LEU A 214 -28.93 17.25 -18.58
CA LEU A 214 -27.91 17.85 -19.45
C LEU A 214 -26.49 17.30 -19.18
N SER A 215 -26.12 17.08 -17.92
CA SER A 215 -24.83 16.49 -17.51
C SER A 215 -24.65 15.09 -18.10
N GLU A 216 -25.66 14.24 -17.93
CA GLU A 216 -25.68 12.88 -18.42
C GLU A 216 -25.76 12.82 -19.96
N ASN A 217 -26.75 13.49 -20.57
CA ASN A 217 -27.07 13.29 -21.98
C ASN A 217 -26.34 14.26 -22.93
N CYS A 218 -25.85 15.42 -22.47
CA CYS A 218 -25.41 16.50 -23.35
C CYS A 218 -23.98 17.01 -23.10
N PHE A 219 -23.51 17.09 -21.84
CA PHE A 219 -22.24 17.77 -21.51
C PHE A 219 -21.01 17.07 -22.11
N ALA A 220 -21.08 15.76 -22.39
CA ALA A 220 -20.03 15.03 -23.10
C ALA A 220 -19.74 15.53 -24.53
N CYS A 221 -20.63 16.35 -25.13
CA CYS A 221 -20.40 17.01 -26.43
C CYS A 221 -20.67 18.53 -26.40
N HIS A 222 -21.35 19.05 -25.37
CA HIS A 222 -21.79 20.44 -25.26
C HIS A 222 -21.53 21.03 -23.87
N GLY A 223 -20.57 20.48 -23.12
CA GLY A 223 -20.16 20.94 -21.78
C GLY A 223 -18.85 21.73 -21.79
N PRO A 224 -18.15 21.80 -20.64
CA PRO A 224 -16.99 22.69 -20.49
C PRO A 224 -15.80 22.32 -21.36
N ASP A 225 -15.48 21.02 -21.54
CA ASP A 225 -14.33 20.59 -22.36
C ASP A 225 -14.37 21.22 -23.76
N SER A 226 -13.24 21.77 -24.20
CA SER A 226 -13.04 22.31 -25.54
C SER A 226 -12.72 21.26 -26.60
N SER A 227 -12.20 20.10 -26.18
CA SER A 227 -11.64 19.07 -27.08
C SER A 227 -12.72 18.22 -27.72
N GLY A 228 -13.72 17.79 -26.95
CA GLY A 228 -14.90 17.04 -27.40
C GLY A 228 -16.06 17.91 -27.89
N ARG A 229 -15.92 19.25 -27.91
CA ARG A 229 -17.06 20.16 -28.10
C ARG A 229 -17.61 20.17 -29.52
N LYS A 230 -18.83 19.68 -29.71
CA LYS A 230 -19.56 19.74 -30.98
C LYS A 230 -20.26 21.09 -31.13
N ALA A 231 -20.23 21.64 -32.36
CA ALA A 231 -20.90 22.88 -32.79
C ALA A 231 -20.58 24.17 -31.99
N ASP A 232 -19.47 24.19 -31.24
CA ASP A 232 -19.08 25.25 -30.28
C ASP A 232 -20.23 25.66 -29.33
N LEU A 233 -21.04 24.66 -28.94
CA LEU A 233 -22.17 24.85 -28.04
C LEU A 233 -21.77 24.55 -26.59
N ARG A 234 -22.22 25.42 -25.68
CA ARG A 234 -22.11 25.29 -24.23
C ARG A 234 -23.52 25.26 -23.63
N LEU A 235 -23.85 24.16 -22.95
CA LEU A 235 -25.09 23.94 -22.18
C LEU A 235 -24.83 23.92 -20.66
N ASP A 236 -23.57 24.03 -20.26
CA ASP A 236 -23.10 24.22 -18.88
C ASP A 236 -23.12 25.70 -18.45
N ARG A 237 -23.19 26.63 -19.41
CA ARG A 237 -23.18 28.09 -19.19
C ARG A 237 -24.46 28.77 -19.67
N GLU A 238 -25.09 29.51 -18.77
CA GLU A 238 -26.30 30.29 -19.04
C GLU A 238 -26.10 31.30 -20.18
N ASP A 239 -25.07 32.14 -20.06
CA ASP A 239 -24.81 33.25 -20.98
C ASP A 239 -24.63 32.79 -22.43
N LEU A 240 -24.06 31.60 -22.63
CA LEU A 240 -23.83 31.00 -23.95
C LEU A 240 -25.02 30.18 -24.47
N ALA A 241 -25.84 29.59 -23.58
CA ALA A 241 -27.04 28.85 -23.97
C ALA A 241 -28.15 29.77 -24.52
N PHE A 242 -28.26 30.99 -23.99
CA PHE A 242 -29.20 32.03 -24.44
C PHE A 242 -28.63 33.01 -25.49
N ALA A 243 -27.32 32.99 -25.76
CA ALA A 243 -26.71 33.88 -26.74
C ALA A 243 -27.12 33.57 -28.20
N PRO A 244 -27.25 34.58 -29.07
CA PRO A 244 -27.40 34.38 -30.51
C PRO A 244 -26.10 33.81 -31.11
N ARG A 245 -26.21 32.76 -31.93
CA ARG A 245 -25.04 32.07 -32.51
C ARG A 245 -24.80 32.52 -33.95
N LYS A 246 -23.53 32.55 -34.38
CA LYS A 246 -23.07 33.16 -35.66
C LYS A 246 -23.80 32.70 -36.94
N LYS A 247 -24.47 31.54 -36.94
CA LYS A 247 -25.28 31.01 -38.05
C LYS A 247 -26.55 30.28 -37.59
N ALA A 248 -27.01 30.48 -36.35
CA ALA A 248 -28.11 29.71 -35.76
C ALA A 248 -28.83 30.49 -34.64
N PRO A 249 -30.11 30.19 -34.34
CA PRO A 249 -30.78 30.75 -33.16
C PRO A 249 -30.06 30.36 -31.85
N PRO A 250 -30.35 31.09 -30.75
CA PRO A 250 -30.07 30.63 -29.39
C PRO A 250 -30.55 29.19 -29.18
N VAL A 251 -29.89 28.45 -28.29
CA VAL A 251 -30.30 27.07 -28.01
C VAL A 251 -31.46 27.01 -27.02
N LEU A 252 -31.55 28.01 -26.14
CA LEU A 252 -32.70 28.25 -25.29
C LEU A 252 -33.30 29.63 -25.58
N THR A 253 -34.63 29.69 -25.63
CA THR A 253 -35.42 30.93 -25.64
C THR A 253 -36.38 30.87 -24.45
N ARG A 254 -36.21 31.77 -23.48
CA ARG A 254 -37.03 31.79 -22.24
C ARG A 254 -38.53 31.90 -22.57
N PHE A 255 -39.36 31.15 -21.83
CA PHE A 255 -40.82 31.09 -21.99
C PHE A 255 -41.26 30.59 -23.38
N ARG A 256 -40.36 29.95 -24.15
CA ARG A 256 -40.57 29.58 -25.56
C ARG A 256 -39.92 28.23 -25.92
N PRO A 257 -40.45 27.08 -25.44
CA PRO A 257 -39.99 25.76 -25.86
C PRO A 257 -40.01 25.60 -27.38
N GLU A 258 -41.05 26.12 -28.04
CA GLU A 258 -41.24 26.07 -29.50
C GLU A 258 -40.21 26.88 -30.30
N LYS A 259 -39.42 27.72 -29.63
CA LYS A 259 -38.33 28.51 -30.21
C LYS A 259 -36.96 28.17 -29.60
N SER A 260 -36.87 27.06 -28.88
CA SER A 260 -35.63 26.59 -28.25
C SER A 260 -35.10 25.41 -29.05
N GLU A 261 -33.95 25.58 -29.71
CA GLU A 261 -33.33 24.50 -30.49
C GLU A 261 -33.06 23.26 -29.62
N LEU A 262 -32.79 23.41 -28.31
CA LEU A 262 -32.69 22.25 -27.40
C LEU A 262 -33.97 21.41 -27.43
N TYR A 263 -35.13 22.03 -27.20
CA TYR A 263 -36.40 21.29 -27.15
C TYR A 263 -36.75 20.67 -28.50
N ARG A 264 -36.54 21.41 -29.60
CA ARG A 264 -36.73 20.88 -30.96
C ARG A 264 -35.86 19.63 -31.19
N ARG A 265 -34.59 19.67 -30.78
CA ARG A 265 -33.61 18.58 -30.98
C ARG A 265 -33.91 17.33 -30.15
N ILE A 266 -34.38 17.46 -28.91
CA ILE A 266 -34.69 16.30 -28.05
C ILE A 266 -36.06 15.68 -28.33
N ALA A 267 -36.94 16.39 -29.03
CA ALA A 267 -38.28 15.94 -29.42
C ALA A 267 -38.39 15.58 -30.91
N GLU A 268 -37.27 15.55 -31.65
CA GLU A 268 -37.22 15.27 -33.08
C GLU A 268 -37.42 13.78 -33.39
N ALA A 269 -38.06 13.47 -34.53
CA ALA A 269 -38.28 12.08 -34.96
C ALA A 269 -37.19 11.56 -35.91
N SER A 270 -36.46 12.47 -36.58
CA SER A 270 -35.39 12.13 -37.52
C SER A 270 -34.09 11.75 -36.79
N PRO A 271 -33.50 10.55 -37.04
CA PRO A 271 -32.22 10.15 -36.44
C PRO A 271 -31.06 11.13 -36.69
N ASP A 272 -31.09 11.86 -37.82
CA ASP A 272 -30.02 12.77 -38.24
C ASP A 272 -30.06 14.13 -37.52
N ASP A 273 -31.22 14.53 -36.98
CA ASP A 273 -31.38 15.80 -36.26
C ASP A 273 -31.61 15.60 -34.73
N LEU A 274 -32.01 14.39 -34.29
CA LEU A 274 -32.24 14.04 -32.89
C LEU A 274 -30.98 14.20 -32.01
N MET A 275 -31.17 14.70 -30.78
CA MET A 275 -30.14 14.77 -29.74
C MET A 275 -30.65 14.13 -28.43
N PRO A 276 -29.84 13.31 -27.72
CA PRO A 276 -28.53 12.79 -28.15
C PRO A 276 -28.63 11.94 -29.41
N PRO A 277 -27.61 11.95 -30.28
CA PRO A 277 -27.65 11.20 -31.53
C PRO A 277 -27.57 9.69 -31.23
N PRO A 278 -28.15 8.81 -32.08
CA PRO A 278 -28.27 7.38 -31.75
C PRO A 278 -26.94 6.64 -31.53
N ASP A 279 -25.85 7.11 -32.13
CA ASP A 279 -24.48 6.61 -31.97
C ASP A 279 -23.87 6.92 -30.59
N SER A 280 -24.43 7.89 -29.86
CA SER A 280 -24.02 8.19 -28.48
C SER A 280 -24.58 7.19 -27.46
N HIS A 281 -25.49 6.31 -27.87
CA HIS A 281 -26.25 5.36 -27.04
C HIS A 281 -27.07 5.96 -25.87
N LYS A 282 -27.08 7.29 -25.69
CA LYS A 282 -27.86 7.99 -24.65
C LYS A 282 -29.23 8.39 -25.18
N LYS A 283 -30.26 8.31 -24.32
CA LYS A 283 -31.66 8.60 -24.69
C LYS A 283 -32.41 9.22 -23.51
N LEU A 284 -33.00 10.39 -23.73
CA LEU A 284 -33.97 10.98 -22.82
C LEU A 284 -35.30 10.23 -22.94
N SER A 285 -35.96 9.93 -21.83
CA SER A 285 -37.32 9.40 -21.81
C SER A 285 -38.37 10.51 -22.03
N PRO A 286 -39.61 10.18 -22.42
CA PRO A 286 -40.67 11.18 -22.61
C PRO A 286 -40.92 12.08 -21.39
N ALA A 287 -40.74 11.56 -20.18
CA ALA A 287 -40.88 12.33 -18.94
C ALA A 287 -39.75 13.36 -18.76
N GLU A 288 -38.53 13.02 -19.18
CA GLU A 288 -37.35 13.91 -19.11
C GLU A 288 -37.42 15.00 -20.20
N ILE A 289 -37.92 14.65 -21.39
CA ILE A 289 -38.23 15.60 -22.47
C ILE A 289 -39.31 16.61 -22.02
N GLU A 290 -40.39 16.15 -21.38
CA GLU A 290 -41.43 17.03 -20.83
C GLU A 290 -40.94 17.90 -19.67
N LEU A 291 -40.04 17.38 -18.82
CA LEU A 291 -39.43 18.14 -17.73
C LEU A 291 -38.55 19.29 -18.28
N LEU A 292 -37.79 19.03 -19.35
CA LEU A 292 -37.02 20.04 -20.08
C LEU A 292 -37.94 21.05 -20.80
N ARG A 293 -39.04 20.60 -21.42
CA ARG A 293 -40.05 21.47 -22.03
C ARG A 293 -40.65 22.43 -21.00
N ARG A 294 -41.10 21.90 -19.86
CA ARG A 294 -41.67 22.68 -18.75
C ARG A 294 -40.69 23.68 -18.16
N TRP A 295 -39.44 23.31 -17.93
CA TRP A 295 -38.43 24.26 -17.45
C TRP A 295 -38.30 25.47 -18.38
N ILE A 296 -38.32 25.25 -19.70
CA ILE A 296 -38.23 26.33 -20.69
C ILE A 296 -39.50 27.19 -20.71
N GLU A 297 -40.67 26.57 -20.60
CA GLU A 297 -41.98 27.23 -20.46
C GLU A 297 -42.06 28.08 -19.18
N GLU A 298 -41.52 27.59 -18.07
CA GLU A 298 -41.37 28.28 -16.77
C GLU A 298 -40.26 29.35 -16.76
N GLY A 299 -39.61 29.62 -17.91
CA GLY A 299 -38.66 30.73 -18.11
C GLY A 299 -37.18 30.33 -18.23
N ALA A 300 -36.88 29.03 -18.15
CA ALA A 300 -35.53 28.46 -18.14
C ALA A 300 -34.59 29.13 -17.11
N GLU A 301 -35.11 29.41 -15.91
CA GLU A 301 -34.32 29.97 -14.80
C GLU A 301 -33.13 29.06 -14.49
N TRP A 302 -31.92 29.63 -14.51
CA TRP A 302 -30.67 28.91 -14.29
C TRP A 302 -30.26 28.98 -12.84
N GLU A 303 -29.53 27.98 -12.37
CA GLU A 303 -28.98 27.95 -11.02
C GLU A 303 -27.50 27.56 -11.07
N GLU A 304 -26.64 28.31 -10.37
CA GLU A 304 -25.25 27.91 -10.11
C GLU A 304 -25.19 26.62 -9.27
N HIS A 305 -24.12 25.82 -9.39
CA HIS A 305 -24.10 24.52 -8.72
C HIS A 305 -24.05 24.68 -7.20
N TRP A 306 -24.86 23.92 -6.47
CA TRP A 306 -24.99 23.99 -5.00
C TRP A 306 -23.63 23.91 -4.28
N ALA A 307 -22.69 23.12 -4.81
CA ALA A 307 -21.36 22.94 -4.24
C ALA A 307 -20.42 24.15 -4.41
N PHE A 308 -20.67 25.01 -5.41
CA PHE A 308 -19.87 26.23 -5.66
C PHE A 308 -20.49 27.49 -5.01
N ILE A 309 -21.78 27.46 -4.67
CA ILE A 309 -22.43 28.50 -3.87
C ILE A 309 -21.97 28.37 -2.40
N PRO A 310 -21.50 29.45 -1.73
CA PRO A 310 -21.14 29.41 -0.31
C PRO A 310 -22.29 28.94 0.60
N PRO A 311 -22.05 28.03 1.55
CA PRO A 311 -23.11 27.42 2.35
C PRO A 311 -23.78 28.44 3.28
N LYS A 312 -25.10 28.26 3.49
CA LYS A 312 -25.92 29.12 4.34
C LYS A 312 -26.53 28.31 5.48
N LYS A 313 -26.38 28.79 6.71
CA LYS A 313 -26.98 28.17 7.89
C LYS A 313 -28.49 28.31 7.80
N THR A 314 -29.19 27.19 7.60
CA THR A 314 -30.66 27.13 7.59
C THR A 314 -31.15 26.89 9.01
N GLU A 315 -32.23 27.54 9.43
CA GLU A 315 -32.83 27.31 10.75
C GLU A 315 -33.43 25.89 10.83
N PRO A 316 -33.18 25.11 11.89
CA PRO A 316 -33.66 23.74 12.01
C PRO A 316 -35.21 23.64 11.98
N PRO A 317 -35.79 22.64 11.26
CA PRO A 317 -37.24 22.50 11.09
C PRO A 317 -38.04 22.47 12.41
N GLN A 318 -39.15 23.19 12.45
CA GLN A 318 -40.00 23.31 13.65
C GLN A 318 -41.14 22.28 13.62
N ILE A 319 -40.83 21.05 14.00
CA ILE A 319 -41.75 19.91 13.92
C ILE A 319 -42.70 19.91 15.13
N THR A 320 -44.00 20.02 14.86
CA THR A 320 -45.03 20.10 15.91
C THR A 320 -45.22 18.75 16.61
N GLY A 321 -45.02 18.73 17.93
CA GLY A 321 -45.17 17.52 18.75
C GLY A 321 -43.96 16.57 18.71
N ASP A 322 -42.81 17.03 18.22
CA ASP A 322 -41.56 16.28 18.26
C ASP A 322 -41.11 16.00 19.71
N THR A 323 -40.95 14.71 20.02
CA THR A 323 -40.37 14.20 21.26
C THR A 323 -39.21 13.22 21.00
N TRP A 324 -38.66 13.22 19.78
CA TRP A 324 -37.61 12.29 19.36
C TRP A 324 -36.26 13.00 19.20
N SER A 325 -36.25 14.20 18.60
CA SER A 325 -35.01 14.94 18.36
C SER A 325 -34.28 15.32 19.65
N ARG A 326 -32.97 15.10 19.66
CA ARG A 326 -32.06 15.48 20.76
C ARG A 326 -31.24 16.73 20.42
N ASN A 327 -30.98 16.96 19.14
CA ASN A 327 -30.34 18.18 18.64
C ASN A 327 -30.89 18.55 17.25
N GLU A 328 -30.27 19.56 16.64
CA GLU A 328 -30.69 20.16 15.37
C GLU A 328 -30.61 19.19 14.19
N ILE A 329 -29.64 18.27 14.19
CA ILE A 329 -29.47 17.24 13.14
C ILE A 329 -30.76 16.42 13.01
N ASP A 330 -31.29 15.98 14.14
CA ASP A 330 -32.45 15.11 14.20
C ASP A 330 -33.70 15.75 13.58
N ARG A 331 -33.82 17.09 13.59
CA ARG A 331 -34.99 17.79 13.01
C ARG A 331 -34.98 17.74 11.49
N PHE A 332 -33.83 17.96 10.85
CA PHE A 332 -33.68 17.80 9.40
C PHE A 332 -33.94 16.34 8.96
N ILE A 333 -33.47 15.37 9.76
CA ILE A 333 -33.66 13.94 9.51
C ILE A 333 -35.13 13.51 9.71
N LEU A 334 -35.78 13.99 10.77
CA LEU A 334 -37.19 13.68 11.06
C LEU A 334 -38.15 14.33 10.05
N GLU A 335 -37.83 15.51 9.53
CA GLU A 335 -38.62 16.14 8.46
C GLU A 335 -38.60 15.30 7.17
N GLU A 336 -37.41 14.92 6.67
CA GLU A 336 -37.33 14.10 5.45
C GLU A 336 -37.92 12.70 5.65
N MET A 337 -37.75 12.06 6.82
CA MET A 337 -38.51 10.84 7.14
C MET A 337 -40.03 11.07 7.04
N GLY A 338 -40.52 12.21 7.57
CA GLY A 338 -41.91 12.62 7.47
C GLY A 338 -42.41 12.77 6.03
N THR A 339 -41.63 13.37 5.13
CA THR A 339 -42.00 13.48 3.69
C THR A 339 -42.11 12.12 3.01
N ARG A 340 -41.39 11.10 3.50
CA ARG A 340 -41.42 9.73 2.98
C ARG A 340 -42.42 8.81 3.70
N GLY A 341 -43.11 9.29 4.74
CA GLY A 341 -43.98 8.46 5.58
C GLY A 341 -43.23 7.46 6.47
N LEU A 342 -41.91 7.62 6.62
CA LEU A 342 -41.07 6.81 7.50
C LEU A 342 -41.20 7.27 8.95
N LYS A 343 -40.72 6.42 9.86
CA LYS A 343 -40.61 6.72 11.29
C LYS A 343 -39.23 6.27 11.78
N PRO A 344 -38.62 6.98 12.73
CA PRO A 344 -37.35 6.57 13.31
C PRO A 344 -37.50 5.28 14.12
N SER A 345 -36.44 4.47 14.13
CA SER A 345 -36.31 3.32 15.02
C SER A 345 -36.16 3.73 16.49
N ALA A 346 -36.45 2.80 17.40
CA ALA A 346 -36.17 2.97 18.83
C ALA A 346 -34.66 3.20 19.09
N VAL A 347 -34.31 3.68 20.28
CA VAL A 347 -32.90 3.79 20.71
C VAL A 347 -32.28 2.39 20.82
N ALA A 348 -30.99 2.24 20.49
CA ALA A 348 -30.26 0.99 20.62
C ALA A 348 -30.06 0.60 22.10
N GLU A 349 -30.04 -0.71 22.38
CA GLU A 349 -29.76 -1.25 23.72
C GLU A 349 -28.41 -0.76 24.27
N PRO A 350 -28.26 -0.55 25.60
CA PRO A 350 -27.08 0.10 26.17
C PRO A 350 -25.74 -0.54 25.77
N HIS A 351 -25.67 -1.87 25.70
CA HIS A 351 -24.47 -2.60 25.27
C HIS A 351 -24.11 -2.32 23.81
N THR A 352 -25.08 -2.44 22.90
CA THR A 352 -24.90 -2.14 21.47
C THR A 352 -24.52 -0.67 21.26
N LEU A 353 -25.16 0.23 21.99
CA LEU A 353 -24.93 1.67 21.89
C LEU A 353 -23.53 2.07 22.39
N LEU A 354 -23.02 1.45 23.46
CA LEU A 354 -21.64 1.65 23.90
C LEU A 354 -20.64 1.01 22.94
N ARG A 355 -20.87 -0.24 22.48
CA ARG A 355 -19.99 -0.92 21.50
C ARG A 355 -19.79 -0.06 20.27
N ARG A 356 -20.88 0.45 19.69
CA ARG A 356 -20.89 1.38 18.55
C ARG A 356 -20.05 2.63 18.82
N LEU A 357 -20.27 3.28 19.97
CA LEU A 357 -19.62 4.53 20.34
C LEU A 357 -18.11 4.37 20.57
N THR A 358 -17.67 3.33 21.29
CA THR A 358 -16.25 3.10 21.53
C THR A 358 -15.52 2.75 20.23
N LEU A 359 -16.10 1.90 19.38
CA LEU A 359 -15.51 1.54 18.09
C LEU A 359 -15.34 2.77 17.17
N ASP A 360 -16.33 3.66 17.11
CA ASP A 360 -16.25 4.89 16.30
C ASP A 360 -15.27 5.93 16.81
N LEU A 361 -15.13 6.06 18.14
CA LEU A 361 -14.31 7.11 18.74
C LEU A 361 -12.87 6.67 19.04
N THR A 362 -12.57 5.38 19.17
CA THR A 362 -11.22 4.88 19.50
C THR A 362 -10.73 3.71 18.64
N GLY A 363 -11.61 3.08 17.86
CA GLY A 363 -11.31 1.88 17.08
C GLY A 363 -11.22 0.59 17.88
N LEU A 364 -11.64 0.61 19.15
CA LEU A 364 -11.56 -0.52 20.08
C LEU A 364 -12.95 -0.81 20.68
N PRO A 365 -13.26 -2.06 21.09
CA PRO A 365 -14.48 -2.35 21.81
C PRO A 365 -14.38 -1.87 23.28
N PRO A 366 -15.50 -1.61 23.98
CA PRO A 366 -15.49 -1.33 25.41
C PRO A 366 -15.09 -2.57 26.22
N THR A 367 -14.54 -2.38 27.42
CA THR A 367 -14.27 -3.53 28.31
C THR A 367 -15.57 -4.12 28.88
N PRO A 368 -15.57 -5.37 29.40
CA PRO A 368 -16.72 -5.94 30.12
C PRO A 368 -17.19 -5.06 31.29
N GLU A 369 -16.26 -4.44 32.00
CA GLU A 369 -16.50 -3.58 33.16
C GLU A 369 -17.11 -2.25 32.74
N GLU A 370 -16.59 -1.60 31.69
CA GLU A 370 -17.20 -0.40 31.12
C GLU A 370 -18.62 -0.66 30.61
N SER A 371 -18.80 -1.76 29.90
CA SER A 371 -20.09 -2.18 29.36
C SER A 371 -21.12 -2.45 30.45
N ALA A 372 -20.70 -3.17 31.51
CA ALA A 372 -21.54 -3.44 32.66
C ALA A 372 -21.73 -2.22 33.57
N ALA A 373 -20.84 -1.23 33.58
CA ALA A 373 -21.05 0.03 34.29
C ALA A 373 -22.07 0.91 33.55
N PHE A 374 -21.88 1.10 32.25
CA PHE A 374 -22.78 1.90 31.40
C PHE A 374 -24.21 1.36 31.40
N ALA A 375 -24.40 0.04 31.23
CA ALA A 375 -25.72 -0.59 31.25
C ALA A 375 -26.41 -0.58 32.64
N ARG A 376 -25.73 -0.13 33.71
CA ARG A 376 -26.28 0.01 35.06
C ARG A 376 -26.39 1.46 35.54
N ASP A 377 -25.97 2.46 34.76
CA ASP A 377 -26.13 3.87 35.11
C ASP A 377 -27.48 4.42 34.58
N PRO A 378 -28.46 4.73 35.45
CA PRO A 378 -29.74 5.31 35.03
C PRO A 378 -29.67 6.82 34.76
N SER A 379 -28.50 7.46 34.96
CA SER A 379 -28.28 8.89 34.68
C SER A 379 -28.58 9.20 33.21
N PRO A 380 -29.45 10.19 32.91
CA PRO A 380 -29.66 10.62 31.52
C PRO A 380 -28.37 11.17 30.87
N GLU A 381 -27.42 11.64 31.69
CA GLU A 381 -26.08 12.08 31.31
C GLU A 381 -25.07 10.93 31.09
N ALA A 382 -25.41 9.67 31.40
CA ALA A 382 -24.51 8.51 31.27
C ALA A 382 -23.89 8.39 29.87
N TYR A 383 -24.69 8.65 28.84
CA TYR A 383 -24.22 8.63 27.45
C TYR A 383 -23.25 9.76 27.15
N GLU A 384 -23.52 10.98 27.61
CA GLU A 384 -22.63 12.12 27.37
C GLU A 384 -21.29 11.97 28.08
N LYS A 385 -21.30 11.48 29.34
CA LYS A 385 -20.08 11.11 30.09
C LYS A 385 -19.24 10.08 29.33
N ALA A 386 -19.88 9.12 28.66
CA ALA A 386 -19.18 8.15 27.82
C ALA A 386 -18.58 8.79 26.56
N VAL A 387 -19.32 9.66 25.87
CA VAL A 387 -18.83 10.42 24.69
C VAL A 387 -17.60 11.27 25.07
N ASP A 388 -17.68 12.06 26.13
CA ASP A 388 -16.59 12.96 26.54
C ASP A 388 -15.34 12.18 26.97
N ARG A 389 -15.51 11.09 27.74
CA ARG A 389 -14.41 10.19 28.12
C ARG A 389 -13.71 9.58 26.90
N LEU A 390 -14.48 9.18 25.88
CA LEU A 390 -13.94 8.55 24.68
C LEU A 390 -13.25 9.54 23.74
N LEU A 391 -13.79 10.76 23.59
CA LEU A 391 -13.13 11.84 22.85
C LEU A 391 -11.81 12.28 23.52
N GLN A 392 -11.73 12.22 24.86
CA GLN A 392 -10.51 12.50 25.63
C GLN A 392 -9.49 11.35 25.63
N SER A 393 -9.86 10.14 25.17
CA SER A 393 -8.95 9.00 25.10
C SER A 393 -7.81 9.24 24.11
N GLU A 394 -6.59 8.85 24.46
CA GLU A 394 -5.44 8.97 23.54
C GLU A 394 -5.55 8.03 22.31
N HIS A 395 -6.43 7.03 22.37
CA HIS A 395 -6.78 6.18 21.24
C HIS A 395 -7.68 6.86 20.20
N TYR A 396 -8.26 8.03 20.53
CA TYR A 396 -9.02 8.87 19.60
C TYR A 396 -8.14 9.32 18.44
N GLY A 397 -7.00 9.96 18.72
CA GLY A 397 -6.09 10.46 17.68
C GLY A 397 -5.54 9.35 16.79
N GLU A 398 -5.34 8.15 17.35
CA GLU A 398 -4.95 6.96 16.58
C GLU A 398 -6.05 6.54 15.59
N HIS A 399 -7.29 6.43 16.05
CA HIS A 399 -8.42 6.08 15.18
C HIS A 399 -8.69 7.17 14.13
N ARG A 400 -8.61 8.45 14.53
CA ARG A 400 -8.78 9.59 13.62
C ARG A 400 -7.71 9.64 12.54
N ALA A 401 -6.46 9.31 12.88
CA ALA A 401 -5.34 9.40 11.96
C ALA A 401 -5.48 8.44 10.75
N ARG A 402 -5.99 7.22 10.94
CA ARG A 402 -6.02 6.20 9.86
C ARG A 402 -6.71 6.69 8.58
N TYR A 403 -7.87 7.36 8.72
CA TYR A 403 -8.62 7.93 7.59
C TYR A 403 -7.84 9.05 6.90
N TRP A 404 -7.15 9.89 7.66
CA TRP A 404 -6.31 10.95 7.10
C TRP A 404 -5.08 10.39 6.38
N LEU A 405 -4.53 9.28 6.87
CA LEU A 405 -3.37 8.62 6.29
C LEU A 405 -3.69 7.91 4.97
N ASP A 406 -4.94 7.46 4.78
CA ASP A 406 -5.47 7.03 3.47
C ASP A 406 -5.52 8.21 2.49
N ALA A 407 -6.12 9.33 2.90
CA ALA A 407 -6.23 10.54 2.09
C ALA A 407 -4.85 11.14 1.74
N ALA A 408 -3.88 11.03 2.65
CA ALA A 408 -2.50 11.49 2.45
C ALA A 408 -1.65 10.57 1.57
N ARG A 409 -2.02 9.28 1.39
CA ARG A 409 -1.15 8.19 0.88
C ARG A 409 0.05 7.88 1.79
N TYR A 410 -0.13 7.86 3.10
CA TYR A 410 0.97 7.47 3.98
C TYR A 410 1.38 6.01 3.74
N ALA A 411 2.68 5.82 3.47
CA ALA A 411 3.35 4.52 3.46
C ALA A 411 4.83 4.69 3.84
N ASP A 412 5.41 3.62 4.37
CA ASP A 412 6.79 3.53 4.85
C ASP A 412 7.80 3.28 3.72
N THR A 413 7.34 3.29 2.45
CA THR A 413 8.16 3.04 1.26
C THR A 413 7.87 4.04 0.12
N HIS A 414 8.82 4.15 -0.81
CA HIS A 414 8.76 5.09 -1.95
C HIS A 414 7.74 4.71 -3.03
N GLY A 415 7.60 3.42 -3.33
CA GLY A 415 6.74 2.86 -4.38
C GLY A 415 7.53 2.41 -5.63
N LEU A 416 6.77 2.04 -6.66
CA LEU A 416 7.26 1.67 -7.99
C LEU A 416 8.39 0.61 -7.94
N HIS A 417 9.37 0.69 -8.86
CA HIS A 417 10.27 -0.40 -9.21
C HIS A 417 11.02 -1.04 -8.03
N LEU A 418 11.60 -0.27 -7.11
CA LEU A 418 12.38 -0.84 -5.99
C LEU A 418 11.64 -0.80 -4.63
N ASP A 419 10.58 0.00 -4.49
CA ASP A 419 9.75 0.15 -3.29
C ASP A 419 10.54 0.16 -1.95
N ASN A 420 11.65 0.92 -1.95
CA ASN A 420 12.59 1.00 -0.84
C ASN A 420 12.01 1.77 0.36
N TYR A 421 12.51 1.45 1.57
CA TYR A 421 12.12 2.12 2.82
C TYR A 421 12.39 3.64 2.81
N ARG A 422 11.47 4.41 3.40
CA ARG A 422 11.62 5.85 3.63
C ARG A 422 11.22 6.28 5.04
N GLU A 423 12.00 7.20 5.62
CA GLU A 423 11.93 7.58 7.03
C GLU A 423 10.78 8.57 7.30
N MET A 424 9.53 8.09 7.33
CA MET A 424 8.33 8.96 7.30
C MET A 424 7.40 8.87 8.51
N TRP A 425 7.61 7.92 9.42
CA TRP A 425 6.70 7.60 10.54
C TRP A 425 6.41 8.78 11.50
N ALA A 426 7.29 9.78 11.56
CA ALA A 426 7.06 10.97 12.38
C ALA A 426 5.91 11.86 11.87
N TYR A 427 5.65 11.89 10.55
CA TYR A 427 4.47 12.56 10.01
C TYR A 427 3.17 11.87 10.48
N ARG A 428 3.15 10.54 10.48
CA ARG A 428 2.02 9.76 11.02
C ARG A 428 1.77 10.07 12.50
N ASP A 429 2.83 10.12 13.30
CA ASP A 429 2.74 10.43 14.73
C ASP A 429 2.33 11.89 14.99
N TRP A 430 2.72 12.83 14.12
CA TRP A 430 2.22 14.20 14.14
C TRP A 430 0.71 14.25 13.88
N VAL A 431 0.18 13.50 12.90
CA VAL A 431 -1.27 13.42 12.63
C VAL A 431 -2.04 12.88 13.83
N VAL A 432 -1.55 11.81 14.46
CA VAL A 432 -2.12 11.26 15.72
C VAL A 432 -2.13 12.32 16.82
N SER A 433 -1.01 13.03 16.99
CA SER A 433 -0.84 14.06 18.02
C SER A 433 -1.75 15.27 17.78
N ALA A 434 -1.90 15.71 16.54
CA ALA A 434 -2.76 16.83 16.16
C ALA A 434 -4.25 16.54 16.44
N PHE A 435 -4.73 15.33 16.14
CA PHE A 435 -6.09 14.92 16.53
C PHE A 435 -6.23 14.79 18.05
N ASN A 436 -5.27 14.20 18.77
CA ASN A 436 -5.32 14.11 20.24
C ASN A 436 -5.27 15.47 20.94
N ALA A 437 -4.58 16.47 20.37
CA ALA A 437 -4.61 17.86 20.80
C ALA A 437 -5.90 18.61 20.40
N ASN A 438 -6.74 18.03 19.53
CA ASN A 438 -7.87 18.68 18.87
C ASN A 438 -7.45 19.98 18.15
N LEU A 439 -6.35 19.92 17.40
CA LEU A 439 -5.89 21.02 16.56
C LEU A 439 -7.02 21.43 15.59
N PRO A 440 -7.49 22.69 15.60
CA PRO A 440 -8.52 23.18 14.68
C PRO A 440 -8.23 22.82 13.22
N PHE A 441 -9.25 22.39 12.48
CA PHE A 441 -9.04 21.85 11.12
C PHE A 441 -8.51 22.91 10.13
N ASP A 442 -8.72 24.20 10.38
CA ASP A 442 -8.04 25.28 9.63
C ASP A 442 -6.52 25.28 9.88
N ARG A 443 -6.10 25.16 11.13
CA ARG A 443 -4.68 25.11 11.53
C ARG A 443 -4.01 23.83 11.07
N PHE A 444 -4.71 22.71 11.15
CA PHE A 444 -4.28 21.44 10.58
C PHE A 444 -4.07 21.59 9.06
N THR A 445 -5.03 22.15 8.32
CA THR A 445 -4.91 22.42 6.88
C THR A 445 -3.71 23.32 6.54
N LEU A 446 -3.51 24.40 7.30
CA LEU A 446 -2.38 25.32 7.14
C LEU A 446 -1.03 24.62 7.35
N ALA A 447 -0.91 23.78 8.38
CA ALA A 447 0.32 23.04 8.66
C ALA A 447 0.60 21.96 7.59
N GLN A 448 -0.42 21.20 7.18
CA GLN A 448 -0.32 20.13 6.16
C GLN A 448 0.17 20.66 4.81
N LEU A 449 -0.38 21.79 4.35
CA LEU A 449 -0.07 22.35 3.03
C LEU A 449 1.10 23.33 3.03
N ALA A 450 1.34 24.05 4.13
CA ALA A 450 2.24 25.21 4.16
C ALA A 450 2.93 25.44 5.52
N GLY A 451 3.08 24.39 6.35
CA GLY A 451 3.71 24.50 7.67
C GLY A 451 5.15 25.02 7.63
N ASP A 452 5.91 24.73 6.56
CA ASP A 452 7.25 25.27 6.33
C ASP A 452 7.28 26.78 6.03
N LEU A 453 6.13 27.37 5.67
CA LEU A 453 5.96 28.80 5.39
C LEU A 453 5.34 29.58 6.56
N LEU A 454 4.97 28.91 7.67
CA LEU A 454 4.36 29.61 8.81
C LEU A 454 5.36 30.58 9.46
N PRO A 455 4.92 31.78 9.89
CA PRO A 455 5.77 32.70 10.64
C PRO A 455 6.29 32.02 11.91
N ASN A 456 7.61 31.89 12.03
CA ASN A 456 8.31 31.14 13.09
C ASN A 456 8.00 29.62 13.11
N ALA A 457 7.76 29.00 11.94
CA ALA A 457 7.48 27.57 11.77
C ALA A 457 8.33 26.65 12.67
N THR A 458 7.66 25.94 13.57
CA THR A 458 8.25 25.00 14.54
C THR A 458 8.68 23.69 13.86
N GLU A 459 9.33 22.79 14.62
CA GLU A 459 9.58 21.41 14.19
C GLU A 459 8.27 20.69 13.84
N ALA A 460 7.23 20.85 14.66
CA ALA A 460 5.93 20.24 14.40
C ALA A 460 5.27 20.77 13.11
N ASP A 461 5.34 22.08 12.85
CA ASP A 461 4.81 22.67 11.61
C ASP A 461 5.52 22.12 10.36
N ARG A 462 6.84 21.90 10.45
CA ARG A 462 7.62 21.32 9.34
C ARG A 462 7.31 19.85 9.13
N ILE A 463 7.20 19.06 10.20
CA ILE A 463 6.81 17.64 10.13
C ILE A 463 5.41 17.49 9.51
N ALA A 464 4.48 18.40 9.79
CA ALA A 464 3.13 18.40 9.20
C ALA A 464 3.14 18.44 7.66
N THR A 465 4.13 19.10 7.04
CA THR A 465 4.27 19.15 5.58
C THR A 465 4.61 17.82 4.93
N GLY A 466 4.83 16.75 5.71
CA GLY A 466 5.01 15.38 5.23
C GLY A 466 3.91 14.93 4.27
N PHE A 467 2.67 15.43 4.38
CA PHE A 467 1.59 15.21 3.40
C PHE A 467 2.00 15.49 1.95
N ILE A 468 2.72 16.60 1.72
CA ILE A 468 3.21 16.98 0.39
C ILE A 468 4.24 15.97 -0.13
N ARG A 469 4.99 15.31 0.76
CA ARG A 469 5.97 14.26 0.46
C ARG A 469 5.35 12.85 0.46
N CYS A 470 4.07 12.68 0.78
CA CYS A 470 3.46 11.36 0.90
C CYS A 470 3.17 10.69 -0.45
N ASN A 471 3.27 11.41 -1.56
CA ASN A 471 3.16 10.83 -2.91
C ASN A 471 4.13 9.65 -3.14
N VAL A 472 3.81 8.86 -4.17
CA VAL A 472 4.71 7.85 -4.74
C VAL A 472 5.90 8.55 -5.41
N THR A 473 7.11 7.99 -5.28
CA THR A 473 8.35 8.49 -5.91
C THR A 473 9.06 7.38 -6.69
N SER A 474 10.04 7.76 -7.52
CA SER A 474 10.89 6.83 -8.26
C SER A 474 12.38 7.19 -8.19
N SER A 475 13.20 6.18 -8.43
CA SER A 475 14.62 6.28 -8.80
C SER A 475 15.00 5.14 -9.77
N GLU A 476 14.07 4.79 -10.66
CA GLU A 476 14.22 3.74 -11.67
C GLU A 476 15.23 4.12 -12.77
N GLY A 477 16.01 3.13 -13.24
CA GLY A 477 17.00 3.34 -14.28
C GLY A 477 16.36 3.64 -15.63
N GLY A 478 16.50 4.87 -16.13
CA GLY A 478 15.86 5.34 -17.36
C GLY A 478 14.65 6.25 -17.14
N ALA A 479 14.22 6.45 -15.89
CA ALA A 479 13.21 7.47 -15.55
C ALA A 479 13.71 8.88 -15.89
N ILE A 480 12.81 9.73 -16.39
CA ILE A 480 13.11 11.11 -16.77
C ILE A 480 12.75 12.04 -15.60
N PRO A 481 13.71 12.78 -14.99
CA PRO A 481 13.44 13.60 -13.81
C PRO A 481 12.34 14.66 -14.03
N GLU A 482 12.33 15.30 -15.19
CA GLU A 482 11.35 16.33 -15.57
C GLU A 482 9.93 15.78 -15.69
N GLU A 483 9.79 14.54 -16.17
CA GLU A 483 8.50 13.84 -16.23
C GLU A 483 7.98 13.53 -14.82
N PHE A 484 8.84 12.99 -13.95
CA PHE A 484 8.46 12.69 -12.57
C PHE A 484 8.16 13.96 -11.76
N ALA A 485 8.86 15.07 -12.01
CA ALA A 485 8.53 16.37 -11.43
C ALA A 485 7.10 16.82 -11.81
N ALA A 486 6.74 16.71 -13.09
CA ALA A 486 5.40 17.01 -13.57
C ALA A 486 4.35 16.06 -12.96
N ARG A 487 4.61 14.75 -12.94
CA ARG A 487 3.74 13.73 -12.32
C ARG A 487 3.48 14.02 -10.83
N TYR A 488 4.50 14.35 -10.04
CA TYR A 488 4.32 14.68 -8.62
C TYR A 488 3.51 15.97 -8.42
N ALA A 489 3.73 16.99 -9.27
CA ALA A 489 2.95 18.23 -9.21
C ALA A 489 1.47 17.98 -9.57
N VAL A 490 1.19 17.14 -10.56
CA VAL A 490 -0.17 16.68 -10.90
C VAL A 490 -0.81 15.91 -9.75
N ASP A 491 -0.09 14.96 -9.13
CA ASP A 491 -0.59 14.20 -7.98
C ASP A 491 -0.93 15.13 -6.81
N ARG A 492 0.01 15.99 -6.36
CA ARG A 492 -0.18 16.92 -5.24
C ARG A 492 -1.39 17.84 -5.45
N THR A 493 -1.54 18.37 -6.67
CA THR A 493 -2.67 19.23 -7.05
C THR A 493 -4.00 18.48 -7.03
N SER A 494 -4.03 17.27 -7.61
CA SER A 494 -5.21 16.41 -7.64
C SER A 494 -5.62 15.97 -6.23
N THR A 495 -4.64 15.65 -5.38
CA THR A 495 -4.83 15.34 -3.95
C THR A 495 -5.51 16.51 -3.24
N MET A 496 -5.01 17.73 -3.45
CA MET A 496 -5.57 18.91 -2.80
C MET A 496 -7.01 19.16 -3.26
N GLY A 497 -7.27 18.96 -4.56
CA GLY A 497 -8.61 18.93 -5.15
C GLY A 497 -9.54 17.92 -4.48
N THR A 498 -9.17 16.65 -4.42
CA THR A 498 -9.98 15.61 -3.75
C THR A 498 -10.14 15.90 -2.26
N VAL A 499 -9.07 16.23 -1.53
CA VAL A 499 -9.08 16.31 -0.06
C VAL A 499 -9.78 17.56 0.47
N TRP A 500 -9.53 18.76 -0.07
CA TRP A 500 -10.16 19.99 0.45
C TRP A 500 -11.29 20.54 -0.41
N MET A 501 -11.38 20.18 -1.69
CA MET A 501 -12.47 20.64 -2.56
C MET A 501 -13.48 19.55 -2.90
N GLY A 502 -13.13 18.26 -2.76
CA GLY A 502 -13.98 17.17 -3.22
C GLY A 502 -14.22 17.26 -4.73
N LEU A 503 -13.18 17.57 -5.52
CA LEU A 503 -13.27 17.72 -6.97
C LEU A 503 -12.26 16.82 -7.68
N THR A 504 -12.72 16.14 -8.73
CA THR A 504 -12.00 15.14 -9.54
C THR A 504 -11.02 15.76 -10.55
N LEU A 505 -10.25 16.77 -10.11
CA LEU A 505 -9.44 17.65 -10.96
C LEU A 505 -8.34 16.95 -11.80
N GLY A 506 -8.00 15.70 -11.54
CA GLY A 506 -6.86 15.02 -12.18
C GLY A 506 -6.91 14.96 -13.71
N CYS A 507 -8.09 14.90 -14.34
CA CYS A 507 -8.18 14.95 -15.81
C CYS A 507 -7.76 16.30 -16.40
N CYS A 508 -7.71 17.36 -15.59
CA CYS A 508 -7.32 18.70 -16.00
C CYS A 508 -5.82 18.85 -16.31
N ALA A 509 -5.02 17.81 -16.07
CA ALA A 509 -3.67 17.73 -16.62
C ALA A 509 -3.70 17.69 -18.17
N CYS A 510 -4.69 17.02 -18.76
CA CYS A 510 -4.70 16.70 -20.19
C CYS A 510 -5.61 17.61 -21.04
N HIS A 511 -6.72 18.10 -20.49
CA HIS A 511 -7.73 18.90 -21.19
C HIS A 511 -8.54 19.79 -20.21
N ASP A 512 -9.48 20.59 -20.69
CA ASP A 512 -10.46 21.28 -19.83
C ASP A 512 -11.37 20.25 -19.11
N HIS A 513 -11.78 20.49 -17.87
CA HIS A 513 -12.57 19.52 -17.11
C HIS A 513 -13.88 19.14 -17.83
N LYS A 514 -14.26 17.86 -17.78
CA LYS A 514 -15.29 17.31 -18.67
C LYS A 514 -16.72 17.76 -18.33
N PHE A 515 -16.98 18.13 -17.08
CA PHE A 515 -18.35 18.41 -16.58
C PHE A 515 -18.44 19.68 -15.72
N ASP A 516 -17.55 19.83 -14.74
CA ASP A 516 -17.37 21.06 -13.95
C ASP A 516 -16.62 22.15 -14.70
N PRO A 517 -16.88 23.44 -14.42
CA PRO A 517 -16.30 24.57 -15.15
C PRO A 517 -14.90 24.95 -14.64
N VAL A 518 -13.94 24.03 -14.77
CA VAL A 518 -12.51 24.26 -14.49
C VAL A 518 -11.70 24.01 -15.76
N THR A 519 -10.95 25.01 -16.22
CA THR A 519 -10.10 24.88 -17.42
C THR A 519 -8.77 24.18 -17.12
N GLN A 520 -8.13 23.63 -18.14
CA GLN A 520 -6.77 23.08 -18.07
C GLN A 520 -5.81 24.12 -17.47
N LYS A 521 -5.95 25.39 -17.87
CA LYS A 521 -5.10 26.50 -17.41
C LYS A 521 -5.27 26.80 -15.92
N GLU A 522 -6.50 26.74 -15.40
CA GLU A 522 -6.76 26.95 -13.97
C GLU A 522 -6.22 25.80 -13.11
N PHE A 523 -6.27 24.56 -13.60
CA PHE A 523 -5.56 23.45 -12.97
C PHE A 523 -4.04 23.67 -12.94
N TYR A 524 -3.43 24.13 -14.04
CA TYR A 524 -2.01 24.45 -14.04
C TYR A 524 -1.65 25.65 -13.13
N SER A 525 -2.58 26.61 -12.94
CA SER A 525 -2.44 27.68 -11.95
C SER A 525 -2.53 27.18 -10.49
N LEU A 526 -3.32 26.14 -10.20
CA LEU A 526 -3.24 25.44 -8.91
C LEU A 526 -1.95 24.62 -8.78
N LEU A 527 -1.50 24.00 -9.86
CA LEU A 527 -0.29 23.17 -9.91
C LEU A 527 1.00 23.95 -9.67
N ALA A 528 1.04 25.22 -10.08
CA ALA A 528 2.18 26.10 -9.83
C ALA A 528 2.60 26.15 -8.35
N TYR A 529 1.64 26.13 -7.41
CA TYR A 529 1.93 26.09 -5.96
C TYR A 529 2.70 24.84 -5.52
N PHE A 530 2.50 23.70 -6.19
CA PHE A 530 3.17 22.42 -5.88
C PHE A 530 4.41 22.16 -6.74
N ASN A 531 4.59 22.92 -7.82
CA ASN A 531 5.75 22.87 -8.72
C ASN A 531 6.97 23.65 -8.19
N ASN A 532 6.88 24.29 -7.01
CA ASN A 532 7.91 25.18 -6.45
C ASN A 532 8.68 24.59 -5.25
N LEU A 533 8.81 23.26 -5.17
CA LEU A 533 9.38 22.56 -4.01
C LEU A 533 10.89 22.31 -4.16
N ASP A 534 11.63 22.41 -3.05
CA ASP A 534 13.10 22.19 -2.96
C ASP A 534 13.47 20.70 -2.83
N GLU A 535 12.88 19.90 -3.71
CA GLU A 535 13.00 18.43 -3.80
C GLU A 535 13.67 18.04 -5.12
N ASP A 536 14.41 16.92 -5.08
CA ASP A 536 14.94 16.26 -6.28
C ASP A 536 13.87 15.30 -6.84
N PRO A 537 13.54 15.34 -8.15
CA PRO A 537 12.52 14.46 -8.71
C PRO A 537 12.83 12.96 -8.59
N MET A 538 14.10 12.59 -8.43
CA MET A 538 14.53 11.21 -8.18
C MET A 538 14.87 11.02 -6.70
N ASP A 539 14.20 10.07 -6.04
CA ASP A 539 14.43 9.80 -4.60
C ASP A 539 15.79 9.14 -4.29
N LYS A 540 16.52 8.71 -5.34
CA LYS A 540 17.85 8.07 -5.32
C LYS A 540 17.90 6.78 -4.50
N ASN A 541 16.74 6.19 -4.20
CA ASN A 541 16.57 5.13 -3.21
C ASN A 541 17.06 5.51 -1.80
N ASP A 542 17.22 6.81 -1.50
CA ASP A 542 17.59 7.31 -0.19
C ASP A 542 16.35 7.33 0.71
N LYS A 543 16.44 6.68 1.88
CA LYS A 543 15.37 6.72 2.89
C LYS A 543 15.12 8.13 3.44
N ASN A 544 16.08 9.05 3.29
CA ASN A 544 16.10 10.41 3.80
C ASN A 544 16.02 11.47 2.66
N SER A 545 15.41 11.13 1.53
CA SER A 545 15.41 11.95 0.30
C SER A 545 15.03 13.43 0.54
N ARG A 546 15.97 14.33 0.24
CA ARG A 546 15.89 15.75 0.63
C ARG A 546 14.73 16.47 -0.11
N PRO A 547 14.01 17.40 0.56
CA PRO A 547 14.32 17.96 1.86
C PRO A 547 13.87 17.08 3.02
N ALA A 548 14.78 16.87 3.97
CA ALA A 548 14.54 16.09 5.18
C ALA A 548 15.25 16.78 6.35
N MET A 549 14.65 16.74 7.52
CA MET A 549 15.22 17.29 8.76
C MET A 549 15.38 16.18 9.80
N PHE A 550 16.32 16.35 10.73
CA PHE A 550 16.41 15.49 11.90
C PHE A 550 15.27 15.77 12.89
N ILE A 551 14.98 14.79 13.76
CA ILE A 551 13.99 14.89 14.84
C ILE A 551 14.68 14.55 16.16
N GLY A 552 14.45 15.35 17.20
CA GLY A 552 14.92 15.01 18.54
C GLY A 552 14.87 16.15 19.55
N ALA A 553 14.56 15.80 20.80
CA ALA A 553 14.54 16.77 21.90
C ALA A 553 15.94 17.33 22.21
N GLY A 554 16.01 18.65 22.42
CA GLY A 554 17.23 19.35 22.86
C GLY A 554 17.78 20.30 21.79
N GLU A 555 19.11 20.36 21.69
CA GLU A 555 19.80 21.21 20.72
C GLU A 555 19.63 20.70 19.28
N PRO A 556 19.38 21.60 18.29
CA PRO A 556 19.24 21.25 16.89
C PRO A 556 20.36 20.32 16.41
N VAL A 557 19.96 19.24 15.74
CA VAL A 557 20.86 18.17 15.34
C VAL A 557 21.83 18.67 14.27
N ASP A 558 21.37 19.59 13.39
CA ASP A 558 22.21 20.25 12.40
C ASP A 558 23.33 21.10 13.03
N ASP A 559 23.11 21.73 14.19
CA ASP A 559 24.15 22.48 14.90
C ASP A 559 25.19 21.53 15.52
N ARG A 560 24.71 20.47 16.18
CA ARG A 560 25.57 19.40 16.74
C ARG A 560 26.41 18.72 15.65
N LEU A 561 25.79 18.43 14.52
CA LEU A 561 26.44 17.81 13.37
C LEU A 561 27.41 18.77 12.67
N THR A 562 27.06 20.05 12.53
CA THR A 562 27.95 21.07 11.96
C THR A 562 29.21 21.21 12.79
N ARG A 563 29.10 21.22 14.13
CA ARG A 563 30.28 21.21 15.02
C ARG A 563 31.09 19.90 14.91
N ALA A 564 30.45 18.75 14.83
CA ALA A 564 31.15 17.47 14.67
C ALA A 564 31.92 17.39 13.32
N ARG A 565 31.29 17.82 12.22
CA ARG A 565 31.93 17.93 10.89
C ARG A 565 33.07 18.96 10.88
N ALA A 566 32.92 20.08 11.58
CA ALA A 566 34.00 21.06 11.77
C ALA A 566 35.18 20.48 12.57
N ALA A 567 34.91 19.70 13.63
CA ALA A 567 35.94 19.00 14.40
C ALA A 567 36.68 17.96 13.55
N ALA A 568 35.97 17.16 12.75
CA ALA A 568 36.57 16.21 11.82
C ALA A 568 37.44 16.91 10.75
N THR A 569 36.99 18.06 10.23
CA THR A 569 37.75 18.89 9.30
C THR A 569 39.05 19.43 9.94
N GLY A 570 38.97 19.87 11.20
CA GLY A 570 40.13 20.31 11.98
C GLY A 570 41.14 19.17 12.23
N ALA A 571 40.65 17.99 12.62
CA ALA A 571 41.47 16.81 12.84
C ALA A 571 42.14 16.31 11.54
N ALA A 572 41.46 16.37 10.39
CA ALA A 572 42.04 16.06 9.09
C ALA A 572 43.20 17.00 8.74
N LYS A 573 43.03 18.30 8.94
CA LYS A 573 44.11 19.29 8.75
C LYS A 573 45.29 19.06 9.69
N ALA A 574 45.04 18.67 10.95
CA ALA A 574 46.09 18.32 11.90
C ALA A 574 46.86 17.06 11.46
N ARG A 575 46.16 16.01 11.03
CA ARG A 575 46.76 14.80 10.43
C ARG A 575 47.63 15.13 9.21
N ASP A 576 47.14 15.94 8.30
CA ASP A 576 47.88 16.27 7.07
C ASP A 576 49.12 17.12 7.36
N THR A 577 49.07 17.96 8.41
CA THR A 577 50.23 18.70 8.92
C THR A 577 51.27 17.76 9.54
N ALA A 578 50.83 16.74 10.31
CA ALA A 578 51.72 15.73 10.87
C ALA A 578 52.36 14.86 9.78
N LEU A 579 51.58 14.41 8.78
CA LEU A 579 52.07 13.60 7.66
C LEU A 579 53.08 14.35 6.77
N ALA A 580 52.98 15.67 6.67
CA ALA A 580 54.00 16.49 6.01
C ALA A 580 55.35 16.49 6.77
N ALA A 581 55.34 16.35 8.10
CA ALA A 581 56.55 16.30 8.93
C ALA A 581 57.28 14.94 8.85
N THR A 582 56.58 13.85 8.53
CA THR A 582 57.16 12.50 8.44
C THR A 582 57.86 12.19 7.10
N GLU A 583 57.90 13.15 6.16
CA GLU A 583 58.32 12.90 4.76
C GLU A 583 59.71 12.26 4.63
N THR A 584 60.70 12.68 5.43
CA THR A 584 62.05 12.08 5.41
C THR A 584 62.04 10.60 5.79
N ALA A 585 61.20 10.22 6.75
CA ALA A 585 61.05 8.84 7.21
C ALA A 585 60.19 8.01 6.24
N TYR A 586 59.20 8.63 5.58
CA TYR A 586 58.47 8.04 4.46
C TYR A 586 59.44 7.67 3.32
N GLN A 587 60.28 8.61 2.87
CA GLN A 587 61.21 8.37 1.75
C GLN A 587 62.22 7.24 2.04
N ALA A 588 62.66 7.09 3.30
CA ALA A 588 63.44 5.93 3.72
C ALA A 588 62.64 4.61 3.58
N TRP A 589 61.40 4.58 4.06
CA TRP A 589 60.53 3.39 4.01
C TRP A 589 60.17 2.93 2.58
N VAL A 590 59.88 3.86 1.65
CA VAL A 590 59.58 3.50 0.23
C VAL A 590 60.80 3.06 -0.59
N THR A 591 62.02 3.19 -0.06
CA THR A 591 63.27 2.81 -0.75
C THR A 591 63.93 1.55 -0.17
N ASP A 592 63.79 1.30 1.13
CA ASP A 592 64.28 0.12 1.83
C ASP A 592 63.94 -1.21 1.10
N PRO A 593 64.91 -2.11 0.85
CA PRO A 593 64.63 -3.47 0.38
C PRO A 593 63.80 -4.35 1.34
N ALA A 594 63.89 -4.15 2.65
CA ALA A 594 63.23 -5.01 3.65
C ALA A 594 61.70 -4.81 3.68
N THR A 595 61.21 -3.59 3.43
CA THR A 595 59.77 -3.26 3.40
C THR A 595 59.01 -3.96 2.24
N ARG A 596 59.73 -4.67 1.36
CA ARG A 596 59.20 -5.41 0.22
C ARG A 596 58.71 -6.82 0.57
N ASP A 597 58.82 -7.27 1.83
CA ASP A 597 58.10 -8.45 2.35
C ASP A 597 56.88 -8.01 3.20
N LEU A 598 55.73 -8.65 2.95
CA LEU A 598 54.47 -8.47 3.66
C LEU A 598 54.53 -8.92 5.12
N LYS A 599 55.55 -9.71 5.50
CA LYS A 599 55.80 -10.11 6.90
C LYS A 599 56.23 -8.95 7.78
N GLU A 600 57.07 -8.05 7.25
CA GLU A 600 57.67 -6.94 8.01
C GLU A 600 56.75 -5.71 8.10
N LEU A 601 55.67 -5.67 7.29
CA LEU A 601 54.66 -4.62 7.38
C LEU A 601 53.77 -4.84 8.62
N PRO A 602 53.66 -3.86 9.54
CA PRO A 602 52.75 -3.98 10.69
C PRO A 602 51.29 -4.13 10.27
N TRP A 603 50.45 -4.59 11.19
CA TRP A 603 49.00 -4.68 11.01
C TRP A 603 48.30 -3.40 11.50
N PRO A 604 47.15 -3.02 10.93
CA PRO A 604 46.38 -1.84 11.38
C PRO A 604 45.79 -2.03 12.80
N VAL A 605 45.79 -3.26 13.30
CA VAL A 605 45.42 -3.65 14.65
C VAL A 605 46.39 -4.76 15.09
N PRO A 606 46.91 -4.75 16.32
CA PRO A 606 47.65 -5.92 16.85
C PRO A 606 46.77 -7.18 16.73
N PRO A 607 47.22 -8.23 16.00
CA PRO A 607 46.44 -9.43 15.85
C PRO A 607 46.49 -10.29 17.11
N VAL A 608 45.38 -10.92 17.47
CA VAL A 608 45.32 -11.90 18.58
C VAL A 608 45.84 -13.28 18.19
N PHE A 609 45.99 -13.56 16.89
CA PHE A 609 46.74 -14.72 16.40
C PHE A 609 47.26 -14.52 14.97
N THR A 610 48.27 -15.30 14.60
CA THR A 610 48.73 -15.44 13.21
C THR A 610 49.14 -16.89 12.96
N LEU A 611 48.47 -17.53 12.01
CA LEU A 611 48.73 -18.89 11.52
C LEU A 611 49.29 -18.79 10.09
N ARG A 612 50.23 -19.68 9.74
CA ARG A 612 50.91 -19.74 8.44
C ARG A 612 51.01 -21.20 7.95
N THR A 613 51.57 -21.39 6.75
CA THR A 613 51.85 -22.73 6.18
C THR A 613 52.68 -23.63 7.10
N GLU A 614 53.61 -23.03 7.85
CA GLU A 614 54.52 -23.69 8.79
C GLU A 614 54.37 -23.05 10.19
N GLY A 615 54.43 -23.88 11.24
CA GLY A 615 54.31 -23.47 12.64
C GLY A 615 52.97 -23.79 13.30
N ALA A 616 52.97 -23.85 14.64
CA ALA A 616 51.77 -23.84 15.47
C ALA A 616 51.37 -22.39 15.78
N ALA A 617 50.10 -22.14 16.08
CA ALA A 617 49.59 -20.82 16.45
C ALA A 617 48.84 -20.88 17.79
N GLU A 618 49.26 -20.05 18.74
CA GLU A 618 48.57 -19.82 20.01
C GLU A 618 47.75 -18.52 19.93
N VAL A 619 46.69 -18.42 20.75
CA VAL A 619 45.87 -17.20 20.85
C VAL A 619 46.50 -16.28 21.90
N ALA A 620 47.10 -15.18 21.46
CA ALA A 620 47.87 -14.25 22.31
C ALA A 620 47.02 -13.53 23.36
N ALA A 621 45.71 -13.39 23.14
CA ALA A 621 44.73 -12.97 24.14
C ALA A 621 43.37 -13.63 23.86
N PRO A 622 42.80 -14.40 24.80
CA PRO A 622 41.49 -15.03 24.61
C PRO A 622 40.36 -14.02 24.36
N PHE A 623 39.42 -14.36 23.49
CA PHE A 623 38.30 -13.49 23.12
C PHE A 623 36.98 -14.27 22.93
N ASP A 624 35.83 -13.64 23.16
CA ASP A 624 34.53 -14.26 22.88
C ASP A 624 34.10 -13.99 21.42
N VAL A 625 33.42 -14.95 20.81
CA VAL A 625 32.71 -14.79 19.53
C VAL A 625 31.49 -13.85 19.64
N ARG A 626 31.05 -13.54 20.87
CA ARG A 626 30.12 -12.44 21.21
C ARG A 626 30.77 -11.05 21.28
N SER A 627 32.09 -10.95 21.29
CA SER A 627 32.75 -9.67 21.05
C SER A 627 32.81 -9.41 19.54
N PRO A 628 32.81 -8.16 19.08
CA PRO A 628 33.13 -7.87 17.68
C PRO A 628 34.54 -8.41 17.37
N PHE A 629 34.71 -9.15 16.28
CA PHE A 629 36.01 -9.72 15.90
C PHE A 629 36.15 -9.77 14.37
N ALA A 630 37.37 -9.99 13.89
CA ALA A 630 37.62 -10.21 12.48
C ALA A 630 38.68 -11.29 12.23
N ILE A 631 38.56 -12.03 11.13
CA ILE A 631 39.51 -13.07 10.71
C ILE A 631 39.80 -12.88 9.22
N GLN A 632 41.02 -12.52 8.89
CA GLN A 632 41.55 -12.57 7.53
C GLN A 632 42.15 -13.96 7.30
N ALA A 633 41.96 -14.54 6.11
CA ALA A 633 42.59 -15.78 5.70
C ALA A 633 42.85 -15.79 4.19
N ALA A 634 44.04 -16.26 3.77
CA ALA A 634 44.38 -16.50 2.38
C ALA A 634 44.58 -18.00 2.16
N PHE A 635 43.82 -18.60 1.24
CA PHE A 635 43.87 -20.03 0.97
C PHE A 635 43.43 -20.38 -0.46
N ILE A 636 43.76 -21.59 -0.91
CA ILE A 636 43.25 -22.19 -2.14
C ILE A 636 42.06 -23.08 -1.80
N THR A 637 40.91 -22.87 -2.45
CA THR A 637 39.72 -23.72 -2.32
C THR A 637 39.98 -25.16 -2.81
N PRO A 638 39.40 -26.19 -2.19
CA PRO A 638 39.61 -27.57 -2.63
C PRO A 638 38.85 -27.85 -3.95
N ALA A 639 39.22 -28.96 -4.61
CA ALA A 639 38.54 -29.44 -5.82
C ALA A 639 37.20 -30.18 -5.55
N THR A 640 36.95 -30.63 -4.31
CA THR A 640 35.67 -31.28 -3.94
C THR A 640 34.56 -30.28 -3.67
N THR A 641 33.32 -30.66 -3.96
CA THR A 641 32.10 -29.96 -3.51
C THR A 641 31.82 -30.09 -2.00
N ASP A 642 32.53 -30.98 -1.30
CA ASP A 642 32.43 -31.11 0.15
C ASP A 642 32.91 -29.83 0.87
N SER A 643 32.22 -29.48 1.95
CA SER A 643 32.52 -28.29 2.75
C SER A 643 33.61 -28.61 3.78
N LEU A 644 34.87 -28.55 3.37
CA LEU A 644 36.03 -28.84 4.22
C LEU A 644 36.39 -27.63 5.10
N PRO A 645 36.76 -27.82 6.39
CA PRO A 645 37.21 -26.70 7.22
C PRO A 645 38.54 -26.14 6.73
N VAL A 646 38.66 -24.81 6.70
CA VAL A 646 39.89 -24.03 6.47
C VAL A 646 40.60 -23.80 7.81
N LEU A 647 39.85 -23.37 8.83
CA LEU A 647 40.30 -23.22 10.22
C LEU A 647 39.13 -23.35 11.19
N GLU A 648 39.43 -23.76 12.42
CA GLU A 648 38.51 -23.77 13.55
C GLU A 648 39.12 -23.00 14.73
N LEU A 649 38.31 -22.19 15.40
CA LEU A 649 38.65 -21.55 16.67
C LEU A 649 37.97 -22.32 17.81
N THR A 650 38.68 -22.57 18.90
CA THR A 650 38.18 -23.42 19.99
C THR A 650 38.28 -22.78 21.37
N ASP A 651 37.38 -23.20 22.26
CA ASP A 651 37.51 -22.94 23.70
C ASP A 651 38.50 -23.92 24.37
N ALA A 652 38.72 -23.71 25.68
CA ALA A 652 39.66 -24.47 26.50
C ALA A 652 39.32 -25.97 26.62
N SER A 653 38.09 -26.38 26.26
CA SER A 653 37.69 -27.79 26.19
C SER A 653 37.79 -28.39 24.78
N GLY A 654 38.38 -27.65 23.83
CA GLY A 654 38.59 -28.06 22.44
C GLY A 654 37.36 -27.94 21.54
N ARG A 655 36.20 -27.48 22.06
CA ARG A 655 34.97 -27.31 21.27
C ARG A 655 35.13 -26.16 20.29
N VAL A 656 34.63 -26.35 19.08
CA VAL A 656 34.61 -25.29 18.06
C VAL A 656 33.66 -24.18 18.51
N ARG A 657 34.13 -22.93 18.46
CA ARG A 657 33.35 -21.69 18.68
C ARG A 657 33.06 -20.98 17.37
N PHE A 658 34.00 -21.05 16.42
CA PHE A 658 33.87 -20.52 15.08
C PHE A 658 34.58 -21.45 14.08
N ARG A 659 34.01 -21.59 12.87
CA ARG A 659 34.64 -22.31 11.74
C ARG A 659 34.59 -21.46 10.48
N LEU A 660 35.69 -21.48 9.72
CA LEU A 660 35.70 -21.09 8.31
C LEU A 660 35.84 -22.36 7.47
N SER A 661 34.98 -22.54 6.48
CA SER A 661 34.88 -23.73 5.62
C SER A 661 34.87 -23.34 4.13
N ALA A 662 35.38 -24.22 3.27
CA ALA A 662 35.43 -24.02 1.82
C ALA A 662 35.20 -25.32 1.04
N SER A 663 34.65 -25.17 -0.16
CA SER A 663 34.43 -26.20 -1.18
C SER A 663 34.71 -25.60 -2.56
N ALA A 664 34.65 -26.42 -3.62
CA ALA A 664 34.82 -25.99 -5.01
C ALA A 664 33.76 -24.99 -5.53
N ASN A 665 32.67 -24.74 -4.78
CA ASN A 665 31.62 -23.79 -5.20
C ASN A 665 31.10 -22.85 -4.08
N ARG A 666 31.55 -23.04 -2.82
CA ARG A 666 31.04 -22.32 -1.65
C ARG A 666 32.12 -22.02 -0.60
N ILE A 667 32.10 -20.82 -0.04
CA ILE A 667 32.79 -20.45 1.22
C ILE A 667 31.74 -20.20 2.30
N THR A 668 32.03 -20.56 3.55
CA THR A 668 31.06 -20.55 4.65
C THR A 668 31.76 -20.24 5.97
N ALA A 669 31.26 -19.23 6.70
CA ALA A 669 31.70 -18.89 8.06
C ALA A 669 30.57 -19.19 9.05
N GLU A 670 30.91 -19.74 10.22
CA GLU A 670 29.95 -20.40 11.13
C GLU A 670 30.29 -20.10 12.60
N ILE A 671 29.28 -19.79 13.42
CA ILE A 671 29.40 -19.59 14.88
C ILE A 671 28.65 -20.70 15.63
N TYR A 672 29.29 -21.22 16.68
CA TYR A 672 28.84 -22.36 17.49
C TYR A 672 28.65 -22.00 18.97
N GLY A 673 27.66 -22.62 19.58
CA GLY A 673 27.24 -22.48 20.98
C GLY A 673 27.87 -23.49 21.93
N LYS A 674 27.08 -24.12 22.80
CA LYS A 674 27.55 -25.02 23.86
C LYS A 674 27.90 -26.43 23.36
N SER A 675 27.48 -26.84 22.17
CA SER A 675 27.81 -28.12 21.54
C SER A 675 28.14 -27.96 20.04
N ALA A 676 28.63 -29.03 19.41
CA ALA A 676 28.80 -29.09 17.95
C ALA A 676 27.47 -29.15 17.15
N THR A 677 26.32 -29.24 17.84
CA THR A 677 24.98 -29.18 17.26
C THR A 677 24.24 -27.88 17.58
N ASP A 678 24.76 -27.07 18.51
CA ASP A 678 24.27 -25.75 18.88
C ASP A 678 24.79 -24.71 17.88
N TYR A 679 24.13 -24.63 16.73
CA TYR A 679 24.53 -23.82 15.58
C TYR A 679 23.85 -22.44 15.70
N ALA A 680 24.58 -21.40 16.08
CA ALA A 680 23.98 -20.08 16.28
C ALA A 680 23.71 -19.36 14.93
N GLY A 681 24.64 -19.49 13.99
CA GLY A 681 24.45 -18.92 12.66
C GLY A 681 25.61 -19.12 11.70
N SER A 682 25.37 -18.76 10.44
CA SER A 682 26.38 -18.81 9.38
C SER A 682 26.16 -17.74 8.31
N ALA A 683 27.25 -17.28 7.71
CA ALA A 683 27.24 -16.53 6.45
C ALA A 683 27.87 -17.38 5.35
N ARG A 684 27.36 -17.27 4.12
CA ARG A 684 27.71 -18.15 3.00
C ARG A 684 27.83 -17.38 1.69
N ILE A 685 28.83 -17.75 0.90
CA ILE A 685 29.06 -17.26 -0.47
C ILE A 685 29.00 -18.44 -1.42
N ARG A 686 28.23 -18.33 -2.50
CA ARG A 686 28.17 -19.30 -3.61
C ARG A 686 28.84 -18.69 -4.84
N GLY A 687 29.34 -19.53 -5.76
CA GLY A 687 29.91 -19.09 -7.03
C GLY A 687 31.41 -18.78 -7.00
N VAL A 688 32.11 -19.18 -5.92
CA VAL A 688 33.57 -19.36 -5.99
C VAL A 688 33.91 -20.53 -6.92
N ARG A 689 35.16 -20.60 -7.39
CA ARG A 689 35.68 -21.71 -8.19
C ARG A 689 36.62 -22.56 -7.36
N GLY A 690 36.62 -23.88 -7.57
CA GLY A 690 37.61 -24.79 -7.00
C GLY A 690 39.03 -24.45 -7.47
N GLU A 691 40.02 -24.95 -6.72
CA GLU A 691 41.47 -24.79 -6.99
C GLU A 691 41.94 -23.33 -7.17
N THR A 692 41.10 -22.36 -6.77
CA THR A 692 41.34 -20.93 -6.92
C THR A 692 41.78 -20.33 -5.59
N ARG A 693 42.76 -19.43 -5.63
CA ARG A 693 43.25 -18.68 -4.46
C ARG A 693 42.29 -17.54 -4.14
N TYR A 694 41.81 -17.49 -2.89
CA TYR A 694 41.01 -16.38 -2.36
C TYR A 694 41.67 -15.76 -1.14
N GLU A 695 41.59 -14.43 -1.06
CA GLU A 695 41.71 -13.70 0.22
C GLU A 695 40.30 -13.48 0.77
N VAL A 696 40.06 -13.97 1.99
CA VAL A 696 38.78 -13.92 2.68
C VAL A 696 38.94 -13.10 3.95
N LEU A 697 38.04 -12.14 4.18
CA LEU A 697 37.90 -11.49 5.48
C LEU A 697 36.49 -11.78 6.01
N VAL A 698 36.42 -12.37 7.20
CA VAL A 698 35.17 -12.53 7.97
C VAL A 698 35.17 -11.51 9.10
N ASN A 699 34.21 -10.59 9.10
CA ASN A 699 33.87 -9.74 10.23
C ASN A 699 32.71 -10.36 11.02
N SER A 700 32.75 -10.23 12.35
CA SER A 700 31.63 -10.45 13.27
C SER A 700 31.36 -9.15 14.03
N ASP A 701 30.10 -8.73 14.10
CA ASP A 701 29.66 -7.57 14.89
C ASP A 701 29.50 -7.86 16.40
N GLY A 702 29.64 -9.13 16.83
CA GLY A 702 29.44 -9.57 18.22
C GLY A 702 28.00 -9.98 18.57
N SER A 703 27.04 -9.86 17.65
CA SER A 703 25.66 -10.36 17.84
C SER A 703 25.57 -11.86 18.11
N GLY A 704 26.63 -12.61 17.79
CA GLY A 704 26.75 -14.05 18.05
C GLY A 704 25.91 -14.93 17.13
N ASN A 705 25.36 -14.38 16.04
CA ASN A 705 24.52 -15.11 15.09
C ASN A 705 24.95 -14.86 13.63
N GLY A 706 24.19 -15.39 12.66
CA GLY A 706 24.57 -15.38 11.25
C GLY A 706 24.42 -14.03 10.55
N ALA A 707 23.48 -13.18 11.00
CA ALA A 707 23.29 -11.84 10.43
C ALA A 707 24.47 -10.91 10.75
N GLY A 708 25.13 -11.12 11.88
CA GLY A 708 26.36 -10.40 12.26
C GLY A 708 27.62 -10.80 11.47
N LEU A 709 27.57 -11.88 10.68
CA LEU A 709 28.71 -12.38 9.91
C LEU A 709 28.76 -11.75 8.50
N GLN A 710 29.78 -10.93 8.27
CA GLN A 710 30.05 -10.34 6.96
C GLN A 710 31.33 -10.93 6.35
N ILE A 711 31.21 -11.54 5.18
CA ILE A 711 32.32 -12.14 4.44
C ILE A 711 32.65 -11.27 3.23
N TYR A 712 33.93 -10.96 3.09
CA TYR A 712 34.50 -10.22 1.98
C TYR A 712 35.47 -11.13 1.21
N LEU A 713 35.41 -11.10 -0.13
CA LEU A 713 36.34 -11.83 -1.01
C LEU A 713 37.19 -10.84 -1.79
N ASN A 714 38.51 -10.99 -1.72
CA ASN A 714 39.51 -10.14 -2.39
C ASN A 714 39.26 -8.63 -2.16
N GLY A 715 38.72 -8.28 -0.98
CA GLY A 715 38.36 -6.92 -0.56
C GLY A 715 36.95 -6.43 -0.93
N ALA A 716 36.18 -7.16 -1.74
CA ALA A 716 34.78 -6.84 -2.06
C ALA A 716 33.80 -7.52 -1.09
N PHE A 717 32.67 -6.88 -0.77
CA PHE A 717 31.61 -7.50 0.04
C PHE A 717 30.92 -8.62 -0.75
N ALA A 718 30.70 -9.78 -0.12
CA ALA A 718 30.22 -10.97 -0.82
C ALA A 718 29.36 -11.92 0.06
N THR A 719 28.86 -11.51 1.24
CA THR A 719 27.83 -12.30 1.94
C THR A 719 26.55 -12.28 1.11
N ASN A 720 26.29 -13.37 0.39
CA ASN A 720 25.10 -13.50 -0.45
C ASN A 720 23.95 -14.19 0.29
N ASN A 721 24.22 -14.90 1.38
CA ASN A 721 23.23 -15.58 2.22
C ASN A 721 23.73 -15.56 3.69
N ALA A 722 22.95 -14.98 4.60
CA ALA A 722 23.17 -15.07 6.05
C ALA A 722 21.99 -15.80 6.70
N PHE A 723 22.27 -16.69 7.65
CA PHE A 723 21.26 -17.49 8.35
C PHE A 723 21.56 -17.55 9.84
N SER A 724 20.62 -17.11 10.66
CA SER A 724 20.63 -17.31 12.12
C SER A 724 19.68 -18.45 12.46
N PHE A 725 20.13 -19.39 13.30
CA PHE A 725 19.34 -20.56 13.72
C PHE A 725 19.09 -20.57 15.24
N GLY A 726 19.72 -19.64 15.96
CA GLY A 726 19.52 -19.39 17.39
C GLY A 726 20.31 -18.17 17.85
N GLN A 727 20.35 -17.93 19.16
CA GLN A 727 21.19 -16.91 19.78
C GLN A 727 22.07 -17.57 20.85
N LEU A 728 23.35 -17.19 20.91
CA LEU A 728 24.26 -17.69 21.95
C LEU A 728 23.75 -17.32 23.35
N SER A 729 23.77 -18.29 24.27
CA SER A 729 23.57 -18.01 25.70
C SER A 729 24.67 -17.11 26.28
N ALA A 730 24.42 -16.45 27.41
CA ALA A 730 25.38 -15.54 28.04
C ALA A 730 26.74 -16.20 28.37
N ASP A 731 26.75 -17.49 28.73
CA ASP A 731 27.94 -18.23 29.18
C ASP A 731 28.68 -18.93 28.00
N SER A 732 29.06 -18.16 26.98
CA SER A 732 30.01 -18.61 25.94
C SER A 732 31.43 -18.68 26.50
N ALA A 733 32.07 -19.84 26.37
CA ALA A 733 33.49 -19.98 26.72
C ALA A 733 34.34 -19.24 25.67
N PRO A 734 35.36 -18.46 26.08
CA PRO A 734 36.20 -17.69 25.16
C PRO A 734 37.07 -18.62 24.30
N VAL A 735 37.36 -18.16 23.09
CA VAL A 735 38.35 -18.75 22.20
C VAL A 735 39.74 -18.59 22.81
N ASN A 736 40.47 -19.70 22.95
CA ASN A 736 41.89 -19.71 23.35
C ASN A 736 42.74 -20.71 22.55
N GLY A 737 42.13 -21.53 21.68
CA GLY A 737 42.82 -22.47 20.80
C GLY A 737 42.46 -22.27 19.32
N ILE A 738 43.34 -22.75 18.44
CA ILE A 738 43.18 -22.72 16.99
C ILE A 738 43.51 -24.11 16.45
N ARG A 739 42.66 -24.64 15.58
CA ARG A 739 42.97 -25.84 14.78
C ARG A 739 43.00 -25.44 13.31
N ARG A 740 44.11 -25.75 12.64
CA ARG A 740 44.19 -25.73 11.17
C ARG A 740 43.15 -26.73 10.63
N GLY A 741 42.50 -26.37 9.53
CA GLY A 741 41.49 -27.20 8.89
C GLY A 741 42.07 -28.42 8.16
N ASN A 742 41.30 -28.92 7.20
CA ASN A 742 41.66 -30.13 6.45
C ASN A 742 42.95 -29.91 5.63
N ALA A 743 43.86 -30.89 5.66
CA ALA A 743 45.13 -30.84 4.94
C ALA A 743 44.98 -30.70 3.40
N ALA A 744 43.82 -31.05 2.84
CA ALA A 744 43.48 -30.83 1.44
C ALA A 744 43.22 -29.35 1.08
N ILE A 745 43.17 -28.43 2.06
CA ILE A 745 43.11 -26.98 1.83
C ILE A 745 44.50 -26.38 2.06
N VAL A 746 45.03 -25.74 1.01
CA VAL A 746 46.29 -24.98 1.08
C VAL A 746 46.01 -23.63 1.73
N LEU A 747 46.04 -23.60 3.07
CA LEU A 747 46.02 -22.38 3.87
C LEU A 747 47.41 -21.72 3.84
N GLU A 748 47.51 -20.52 3.27
CA GLU A 748 48.73 -19.72 3.22
C GLU A 748 48.94 -18.96 4.55
N SER A 749 47.89 -18.28 5.01
CA SER A 749 47.85 -17.59 6.29
C SER A 749 46.44 -17.39 6.81
N ALA A 750 46.29 -17.27 8.14
CA ALA A 750 45.08 -16.74 8.78
C ALA A 750 45.45 -15.87 9.99
N VAL A 751 44.74 -14.76 10.18
CA VAL A 751 45.07 -13.70 11.14
C VAL A 751 43.80 -13.18 11.79
N GLY A 752 43.75 -13.21 13.12
CA GLY A 752 42.59 -12.79 13.92
C GLY A 752 42.79 -11.44 14.59
N PHE A 753 41.73 -10.65 14.67
CA PHE A 753 41.71 -9.33 15.31
C PHE A 753 40.59 -9.25 16.36
N PRO A 754 40.83 -8.65 17.53
CA PRO A 754 39.86 -8.60 18.64
C PRO A 754 38.84 -7.46 18.49
N ARG A 755 38.56 -7.04 17.25
CA ARG A 755 37.53 -6.05 16.90
C ARG A 755 37.03 -6.25 15.48
N TYR A 756 35.83 -5.75 15.20
CA TYR A 756 35.32 -5.57 13.84
C TYR A 756 36.23 -4.61 13.04
N LEU A 757 36.39 -4.85 11.73
CA LEU A 757 37.18 -4.02 10.82
C LEU A 757 36.27 -3.20 9.88
N GLY A 758 36.30 -1.87 10.04
CA GLY A 758 35.50 -0.91 9.28
C GLY A 758 35.89 -0.79 7.80
N SER A 759 35.27 0.15 7.09
CA SER A 759 35.60 0.44 5.69
C SER A 759 37.07 0.84 5.53
N LYS A 760 37.55 1.78 6.36
CA LYS A 760 38.95 2.20 6.39
C LYS A 760 39.89 1.04 6.71
N ASP A 761 39.60 0.22 7.72
CA ASP A 761 40.43 -0.96 8.03
C ASP A 761 40.54 -1.95 6.87
N ARG A 762 39.44 -2.17 6.14
CA ARG A 762 39.41 -3.02 4.94
C ARG A 762 40.20 -2.43 3.77
N GLU A 763 40.18 -1.11 3.62
CA GLU A 763 41.05 -0.39 2.70
C GLU A 763 42.53 -0.53 3.12
N VAL A 764 42.86 -0.33 4.40
CA VAL A 764 44.23 -0.52 4.93
C VAL A 764 44.72 -1.97 4.75
N LEU A 765 43.85 -2.99 4.90
CA LEU A 765 44.20 -4.39 4.63
C LEU A 765 44.46 -4.65 3.14
N LYS A 766 43.58 -4.15 2.25
CA LYS A 766 43.73 -4.23 0.79
C LYS A 766 44.96 -3.47 0.28
N ASP A 767 45.35 -2.42 0.99
CA ASP A 767 46.59 -1.69 0.77
C ASP A 767 47.78 -2.50 1.27
N ARG A 768 47.73 -3.04 2.49
CA ARG A 768 48.77 -3.90 3.06
C ARG A 768 49.09 -5.12 2.18
N THR A 769 48.10 -5.71 1.48
CA THR A 769 48.35 -6.80 0.51
C THR A 769 48.84 -6.34 -0.86
N ALA A 770 48.46 -5.13 -1.31
CA ALA A 770 49.00 -4.54 -2.54
C ALA A 770 50.41 -3.90 -2.37
N LEU A 771 50.75 -3.45 -1.16
CA LEU A 771 51.94 -2.67 -0.82
C LEU A 771 53.25 -3.30 -1.31
N PRO A 772 53.53 -4.60 -1.09
CA PRO A 772 54.77 -5.22 -1.59
C PRO A 772 54.93 -5.12 -3.11
N GLY A 773 53.83 -5.16 -3.88
CA GLY A 773 53.87 -4.96 -5.34
C GLY A 773 54.25 -3.54 -5.72
N LEU A 774 53.65 -2.54 -5.05
CA LEU A 774 53.95 -1.11 -5.25
C LEU A 774 55.38 -0.75 -4.80
N LEU A 775 55.86 -1.34 -3.70
CA LEU A 775 57.22 -1.14 -3.18
C LEU A 775 58.29 -1.81 -4.05
N ARG A 776 57.97 -2.93 -4.72
CA ARG A 776 58.85 -3.57 -5.72
C ARG A 776 58.87 -2.81 -7.06
N LYS A 777 57.81 -2.07 -7.40
CA LYS A 777 57.78 -1.19 -8.59
C LYS A 777 58.83 -0.07 -8.45
N PRO A 778 59.72 0.17 -9.43
CA PRO A 778 60.68 1.26 -9.39
C PRO A 778 60.00 2.63 -9.19
N ALA A 779 60.64 3.51 -8.41
CA ALA A 779 60.01 4.77 -7.96
C ALA A 779 59.64 5.72 -9.12
N ASP A 780 60.44 5.72 -10.20
CA ASP A 780 60.22 6.46 -11.44
C ASP A 780 59.07 5.90 -12.30
N LYS A 781 58.59 4.68 -12.00
CA LYS A 781 57.46 4.02 -12.66
C LYS A 781 56.17 4.05 -11.85
N ARG A 782 56.18 4.67 -10.66
CA ARG A 782 54.98 4.86 -9.83
C ARG A 782 54.18 6.07 -10.34
N ASN A 783 52.89 5.90 -10.60
CA ASN A 783 51.98 7.02 -10.91
C ASN A 783 51.54 7.74 -9.62
N ASP A 784 50.86 8.88 -9.73
CA ASP A 784 50.55 9.71 -8.55
C ASP A 784 49.49 9.09 -7.63
N THR A 785 48.58 8.26 -8.15
CA THR A 785 47.67 7.45 -7.34
C THR A 785 48.43 6.40 -6.53
N GLU A 786 49.41 5.73 -7.13
CA GLU A 786 50.30 4.76 -6.44
C GLU A 786 51.18 5.45 -5.38
N LYS A 787 51.71 6.64 -5.66
CA LYS A 787 52.47 7.46 -4.68
C LYS A 787 51.60 7.91 -3.52
N LYS A 788 50.37 8.37 -3.81
CA LYS A 788 49.40 8.80 -2.79
C LYS A 788 49.05 7.63 -1.88
N ARG A 789 48.68 6.48 -2.45
CA ARG A 789 48.35 5.24 -1.74
C ARG A 789 49.51 4.75 -0.86
N LEU A 790 50.75 4.82 -1.34
CA LEU A 790 51.95 4.52 -0.55
C LEU A 790 52.10 5.46 0.66
N ARG A 791 51.88 6.77 0.50
CA ARG A 791 51.98 7.75 1.60
C ARG A 791 50.82 7.61 2.61
N GLU A 792 49.61 7.31 2.14
CA GLU A 792 48.44 7.05 2.99
C GLU A 792 48.62 5.76 3.81
N ALA A 793 49.06 4.66 3.18
CA ALA A 793 49.33 3.41 3.89
C ALA A 793 50.54 3.52 4.86
N TYR A 794 51.57 4.32 4.53
CA TYR A 794 52.64 4.67 5.47
C TYR A 794 52.09 5.38 6.71
N ALA A 795 51.24 6.40 6.52
CA ALA A 795 50.59 7.12 7.61
C ALA A 795 49.70 6.23 8.48
N GLN A 796 49.05 5.22 7.90
CA GLN A 796 48.08 4.36 8.62
C GLN A 796 48.73 3.18 9.33
N LEU A 797 49.80 2.61 8.77
CA LEU A 797 50.42 1.38 9.27
C LEU A 797 51.76 1.61 9.97
N VAL A 798 52.61 2.48 9.42
CA VAL A 798 54.06 2.43 9.65
C VAL A 798 54.51 3.43 10.71
N ASP A 799 54.14 4.70 10.56
CA ASP A 799 54.69 5.76 11.43
C ASP A 799 53.99 5.82 12.81
N PRO A 800 54.71 5.64 13.93
CA PRO A 800 54.15 5.79 15.27
C PRO A 800 53.60 7.19 15.58
N GLN A 801 54.16 8.26 14.98
CA GLN A 801 53.73 9.64 15.19
C GLN A 801 52.33 9.90 14.60
N MET A 802 51.96 9.16 13.56
CA MET A 802 50.66 9.29 12.90
C MET A 802 49.50 8.62 13.67
N ARG A 803 49.80 7.85 14.73
CA ARG A 803 48.77 7.15 15.53
C ARG A 803 47.77 8.11 16.19
N GLU A 804 48.24 9.15 16.87
CA GLU A 804 47.36 10.11 17.54
C GLU A 804 46.55 10.97 16.55
N PRO A 805 47.13 11.56 15.49
CA PRO A 805 46.36 12.31 14.49
C PRO A 805 45.32 11.44 13.74
N ASN A 806 45.65 10.19 13.43
CA ASN A 806 44.70 9.26 12.82
C ASN A 806 43.56 8.89 13.79
N ALA A 807 43.87 8.63 15.06
CA ALA A 807 42.87 8.33 16.08
C ALA A 807 41.95 9.52 16.36
N ALA A 808 42.50 10.74 16.42
CA ALA A 808 41.73 11.97 16.60
C ALA A 808 40.78 12.23 15.41
N LEU A 809 41.25 12.02 14.17
CA LEU A 809 40.40 12.10 12.98
C LEU A 809 39.29 11.05 13.02
N ALA A 810 39.64 9.78 13.25
CA ALA A 810 38.67 8.68 13.30
C ALA A 810 37.61 8.87 14.40
N ALA A 811 38.00 9.40 15.57
CA ALA A 811 37.08 9.72 16.66
C ALA A 811 36.13 10.88 16.29
N ALA A 812 36.61 11.93 15.61
CA ALA A 812 35.77 13.05 15.19
C ALA A 812 34.82 12.67 14.04
N GLU A 813 35.27 11.86 13.09
CA GLU A 813 34.42 11.27 12.04
C GLU A 813 33.36 10.33 12.65
N ALA A 814 33.75 9.48 13.61
CA ALA A 814 32.82 8.59 14.31
C ALA A 814 31.78 9.38 15.12
N ALA A 815 32.16 10.49 15.75
CA ALA A 815 31.22 11.36 16.47
C ALA A 815 30.20 12.02 15.53
N ALA A 816 30.62 12.49 14.34
CA ALA A 816 29.70 13.01 13.33
C ALA A 816 28.76 11.91 12.80
N SER A 817 29.32 10.74 12.45
CA SER A 817 28.57 9.57 11.96
C SER A 817 27.56 9.06 13.00
N ALA A 818 27.90 9.04 14.28
CA ALA A 818 27.00 8.65 15.36
C ALA A 818 25.81 9.60 15.52
N ILE A 819 25.99 10.91 15.25
CA ILE A 819 24.88 11.88 15.23
C ILE A 819 23.99 11.63 14.00
N GLU A 820 24.59 11.42 12.82
CA GLU A 820 23.86 11.17 11.56
C GLU A 820 23.08 9.85 11.54
N THR A 821 23.61 8.81 12.19
CA THR A 821 23.01 7.45 12.20
C THR A 821 22.14 7.18 13.42
N GLY A 822 22.44 7.80 14.57
CA GLY A 822 21.70 7.63 15.82
C GLY A 822 20.49 8.55 15.98
N THR A 823 20.32 9.54 15.09
CA THR A 823 19.18 10.46 15.13
C THR A 823 18.22 10.21 13.96
N PRO A 824 16.92 9.95 14.18
CA PRO A 824 15.95 9.85 13.11
C PRO A 824 15.85 11.15 12.30
N LEU A 825 15.53 11.01 11.01
CA LEU A 825 15.08 12.12 10.17
C LEU A 825 13.59 11.96 9.86
N THR A 826 12.98 12.98 9.27
CA THR A 826 11.83 12.75 8.41
C THR A 826 11.79 13.66 7.20
N LEU A 827 11.04 13.20 6.19
CA LEU A 827 10.80 13.88 4.93
C LEU A 827 9.84 15.06 5.17
N ILE A 828 10.25 16.25 4.77
CA ILE A 828 9.45 17.48 4.86
C ILE A 828 9.30 18.10 3.47
N ALA A 829 8.34 19.01 3.31
CA ALA A 829 8.33 19.96 2.21
C ALA A 829 9.21 21.17 2.55
N LYS A 830 9.61 21.89 1.51
CA LYS A 830 10.28 23.19 1.61
C LYS A 830 10.01 23.94 0.30
N GLU A 831 9.48 25.16 0.37
CA GLU A 831 9.36 25.99 -0.83
C GLU A 831 10.70 26.57 -1.29
N LYS A 832 10.87 26.69 -2.60
CA LYS A 832 11.96 27.43 -3.23
C LYS A 832 11.72 28.95 -3.08
N PRO A 833 12.77 29.78 -2.93
CA PRO A 833 12.65 31.23 -2.81
C PRO A 833 12.27 31.94 -4.13
N GLN A 834 12.32 31.23 -5.26
CA GLN A 834 11.82 31.71 -6.55
C GLN A 834 10.28 31.79 -6.54
N PRO A 835 9.67 32.70 -7.33
CA PRO A 835 8.22 32.70 -7.53
C PRO A 835 7.75 31.39 -8.15
N ALA A 836 6.68 30.82 -7.59
CA ALA A 836 6.01 29.64 -8.12
C ALA A 836 5.48 29.89 -9.55
N MET A 837 5.57 28.90 -10.43
CA MET A 837 5.16 28.96 -11.84
C MET A 837 4.91 27.56 -12.39
N ALA A 838 3.96 27.42 -13.31
CA ALA A 838 3.79 26.26 -14.17
C ALA A 838 3.61 26.67 -15.64
N HIS A 839 3.57 25.70 -16.54
CA HIS A 839 3.14 25.87 -17.93
C HIS A 839 2.04 24.86 -18.22
N VAL A 840 1.05 25.24 -19.02
CA VAL A 840 0.03 24.31 -19.51
C VAL A 840 0.72 23.31 -20.45
N LEU A 841 0.63 22.02 -20.17
CA LEU A 841 1.22 20.98 -21.00
C LEU A 841 0.26 20.55 -22.12
N PHE A 842 0.76 20.20 -23.31
CA PHE A 842 -0.11 19.59 -24.31
C PHE A 842 -0.49 18.17 -23.86
N ARG A 843 -1.76 17.90 -23.58
CA ARG A 843 -2.26 16.58 -23.14
C ARG A 843 -1.60 16.01 -21.88
N GLY A 844 -0.90 16.84 -21.10
CA GLY A 844 -0.14 16.43 -19.92
C GLY A 844 1.33 16.09 -20.20
N GLU A 845 1.77 16.12 -21.46
CA GLU A 845 3.14 15.75 -21.87
C GLU A 845 4.17 16.78 -21.36
N TYR A 846 5.07 16.34 -20.49
CA TYR A 846 6.04 17.20 -19.78
C TYR A 846 7.02 17.95 -20.71
N ASP A 847 7.29 17.40 -21.90
CA ASP A 847 8.21 17.95 -22.90
C ASP A 847 7.54 18.99 -23.83
N GLN A 848 6.21 19.17 -23.73
CA GLN A 848 5.43 20.06 -24.59
C GLN A 848 4.69 21.17 -23.80
N PRO A 849 5.44 22.07 -23.12
CA PRO A 849 4.86 23.23 -22.46
C PRO A 849 4.30 24.25 -23.46
N ARG A 850 3.24 24.94 -23.05
CA ARG A 850 2.51 25.96 -23.79
C ARG A 850 2.47 27.27 -22.99
N ASP A 851 1.28 27.86 -22.85
CA ASP A 851 1.04 29.06 -22.05
C ASP A 851 1.61 28.96 -20.63
N PRO A 852 2.23 30.03 -20.09
CA PRO A 852 2.53 30.11 -18.67
C PRO A 852 1.24 30.17 -17.84
N ALA A 853 1.28 29.47 -16.71
CA ALA A 853 0.23 29.40 -15.70
C ALA A 853 0.83 29.85 -14.35
N PRO A 854 0.73 31.15 -14.01
CA PRO A 854 1.15 31.64 -12.70
C PRO A 854 0.17 31.13 -11.62
N PRO A 855 0.57 31.15 -10.32
CA PRO A 855 -0.25 30.63 -9.23
C PRO A 855 -1.60 31.35 -9.12
N GLY A 856 -2.68 30.58 -9.01
CA GLY A 856 -4.05 31.08 -8.98
C GLY A 856 -5.08 29.98 -8.70
N VAL A 857 -6.36 30.34 -8.67
CA VAL A 857 -7.49 29.46 -8.31
C VAL A 857 -8.57 29.48 -9.39
N PRO A 858 -9.44 28.44 -9.51
CA PRO A 858 -10.49 28.39 -10.52
C PRO A 858 -11.53 29.50 -10.36
N GLN A 859 -11.97 30.11 -11.47
CA GLN A 859 -12.90 31.25 -11.48
C GLN A 859 -14.33 30.93 -11.01
N VAL A 860 -14.71 29.65 -10.91
CA VAL A 860 -15.98 29.21 -10.30
C VAL A 860 -15.94 29.24 -8.76
N LEU A 861 -14.77 29.45 -8.17
CA LEU A 861 -14.58 29.59 -6.73
C LEU A 861 -14.22 31.05 -6.38
N PRO A 862 -14.39 31.48 -5.11
CA PRO A 862 -14.01 32.82 -4.69
C PRO A 862 -12.56 33.16 -5.07
N SER A 863 -12.31 34.38 -5.54
CA SER A 863 -10.96 34.83 -5.85
C SER A 863 -10.08 34.92 -4.60
N LEU A 864 -8.76 34.83 -4.78
CA LEU A 864 -7.80 35.14 -3.73
C LEU A 864 -7.90 36.61 -3.30
N PRO A 865 -7.65 36.94 -2.01
CA PRO A 865 -7.60 38.32 -1.55
C PRO A 865 -6.59 39.17 -2.34
N GLU A 866 -6.90 40.45 -2.54
CA GLU A 866 -5.99 41.37 -3.23
C GLU A 866 -4.61 41.40 -2.55
N ASN A 867 -3.54 41.31 -3.36
CA ASN A 867 -2.14 41.28 -2.91
C ASN A 867 -1.75 40.05 -2.06
N ALA A 868 -2.54 38.96 -2.05
CA ALA A 868 -2.14 37.70 -1.45
C ALA A 868 -0.83 37.16 -2.08
N PRO A 869 0.20 36.78 -1.29
CA PRO A 869 1.44 36.21 -1.82
C PRO A 869 1.21 34.93 -2.63
N ALA A 870 1.93 34.77 -3.74
CA ALA A 870 1.79 33.63 -4.65
C ALA A 870 2.53 32.36 -4.14
N ASN A 871 2.17 31.88 -2.94
CA ASN A 871 2.77 30.73 -2.26
C ASN A 871 1.72 29.77 -1.66
N ARG A 872 2.14 28.56 -1.23
CA ARG A 872 1.23 27.56 -0.64
C ARG A 872 0.46 28.07 0.59
N LEU A 873 1.01 29.02 1.36
CA LEU A 873 0.36 29.56 2.54
C LEU A 873 -0.90 30.37 2.20
N SER A 874 -0.90 31.12 1.09
CA SER A 874 -2.11 31.81 0.61
C SER A 874 -3.16 30.83 0.10
N LEU A 875 -2.76 29.78 -0.63
CA LEU A 875 -3.67 28.71 -1.07
C LEU A 875 -4.32 28.00 0.14
N ALA A 876 -3.53 27.65 1.15
CA ALA A 876 -4.01 26.98 2.36
C ALA A 876 -4.96 27.87 3.19
N ARG A 877 -4.73 29.19 3.23
CA ARG A 877 -5.66 30.16 3.84
C ARG A 877 -6.97 30.30 3.06
N TRP A 878 -6.90 30.25 1.73
CA TRP A 878 -8.06 30.38 0.84
C TRP A 878 -9.01 29.18 0.96
N LEU A 879 -8.50 27.95 1.03
CA LEU A 879 -9.32 26.74 1.25
C LEU A 879 -10.19 26.81 2.51
N VAL A 880 -9.73 27.52 3.55
CA VAL A 880 -10.41 27.62 4.85
C VAL A 880 -11.07 28.98 5.08
N ALA A 881 -11.18 29.81 4.03
CA ALA A 881 -11.84 31.12 4.09
C ALA A 881 -13.36 30.98 4.30
N PRO A 882 -14.03 31.93 4.98
CA PRO A 882 -15.49 31.91 5.16
C PRO A 882 -16.30 31.89 3.86
N GLU A 883 -15.73 32.39 2.78
CA GLU A 883 -16.34 32.43 1.46
C GLU A 883 -16.18 31.10 0.71
N HIS A 884 -15.20 30.26 1.07
CA HIS A 884 -14.87 29.05 0.32
C HIS A 884 -15.98 27.97 0.48
N PRO A 885 -16.62 27.52 -0.61
CA PRO A 885 -17.89 26.81 -0.53
C PRO A 885 -17.77 25.31 -0.25
N LEU A 886 -16.59 24.72 -0.46
CA LEU A 886 -16.41 23.25 -0.49
C LEU A 886 -15.83 22.69 0.80
N THR A 887 -14.72 23.23 1.31
CA THR A 887 -13.90 22.55 2.35
C THR A 887 -14.66 22.22 3.63
N ALA A 888 -15.53 23.11 4.11
CA ALA A 888 -16.35 22.80 5.28
C ALA A 888 -17.33 21.65 4.99
N ARG A 889 -18.04 21.67 3.84
CA ARG A 889 -18.98 20.63 3.42
C ARG A 889 -18.29 19.27 3.23
N VAL A 890 -17.17 19.25 2.51
CA VAL A 890 -16.39 18.05 2.20
C VAL A 890 -15.88 17.39 3.48
N THR A 891 -15.38 18.19 4.42
CA THR A 891 -14.88 17.69 5.71
C THR A 891 -16.01 17.17 6.59
N VAL A 892 -17.13 17.88 6.79
CA VAL A 892 -18.24 17.35 7.61
C VAL A 892 -18.90 16.13 6.97
N ASN A 893 -18.95 16.05 5.63
CA ASN A 893 -19.47 14.88 4.93
C ASN A 893 -18.62 13.62 5.16
N ARG A 894 -17.31 13.75 5.34
CA ARG A 894 -16.44 12.61 5.69
C ARG A 894 -16.61 12.19 7.13
N PHE A 895 -16.66 13.13 8.08
CA PHE A 895 -17.01 12.81 9.46
C PHE A 895 -18.39 12.15 9.57
N TRP A 896 -19.35 12.51 8.70
CA TRP A 896 -20.62 11.79 8.55
C TRP A 896 -20.43 10.39 7.97
N GLN A 897 -19.73 10.23 6.84
CA GLN A 897 -19.47 8.94 6.18
C GLN A 897 -18.80 7.92 7.12
N GLU A 898 -17.87 8.35 7.96
CA GLU A 898 -17.17 7.50 8.93
C GLU A 898 -18.12 6.95 10.00
N LEU A 899 -19.05 7.77 10.51
CA LEU A 899 -20.02 7.37 11.54
C LEU A 899 -21.26 6.67 10.97
N PHE A 900 -21.75 7.07 9.80
CA PHE A 900 -23.00 6.56 9.22
C PHE A 900 -22.80 5.54 8.09
N GLY A 901 -21.56 5.32 7.65
CA GLY A 901 -21.18 4.36 6.60
C GLY A 901 -21.14 5.00 5.21
N THR A 902 -22.18 5.78 4.91
CA THR A 902 -22.35 6.54 3.66
C THR A 902 -22.43 8.03 3.98
N GLY A 903 -21.77 8.88 3.21
CA GLY A 903 -21.87 10.34 3.34
C GLY A 903 -23.27 10.87 2.97
N LEU A 904 -23.59 12.09 3.42
CA LEU A 904 -24.74 12.83 2.89
C LEU A 904 -24.60 12.98 1.37
N VAL A 905 -23.40 13.34 0.90
CA VAL A 905 -22.89 13.14 -0.46
C VAL A 905 -22.13 11.81 -0.49
N LYS A 906 -22.60 10.84 -1.29
CA LYS A 906 -22.01 9.49 -1.41
C LYS A 906 -20.64 9.50 -2.08
N THR A 907 -20.47 10.39 -3.05
CA THR A 907 -19.21 10.68 -3.76
C THR A 907 -18.37 11.64 -2.91
N ALA A 908 -17.79 11.17 -1.81
CA ALA A 908 -16.91 11.97 -0.95
C ALA A 908 -15.63 12.47 -1.66
N GLU A 909 -15.36 11.96 -2.86
CA GLU A 909 -14.36 12.33 -3.84
C GLU A 909 -14.83 13.37 -4.88
N ASP A 910 -16.15 13.50 -5.12
CA ASP A 910 -16.74 14.34 -6.17
C ASP A 910 -18.04 15.02 -5.71
N PHE A 911 -17.97 16.33 -5.48
CA PHE A 911 -19.06 17.26 -5.18
C PHE A 911 -19.50 18.05 -6.43
N GLY A 912 -18.88 17.77 -7.58
CA GLY A 912 -19.08 18.44 -8.85
C GLY A 912 -20.33 17.97 -9.60
N VAL A 913 -20.36 18.26 -10.89
CA VAL A 913 -21.51 18.10 -11.79
C VAL A 913 -21.81 16.62 -12.16
N GLN A 914 -20.91 15.70 -11.81
CA GLN A 914 -21.12 14.24 -11.84
C GLN A 914 -21.32 13.63 -10.43
N GLY A 915 -21.02 14.37 -9.36
CA GLY A 915 -21.21 13.91 -7.98
C GLY A 915 -22.67 13.66 -7.62
N GLU A 916 -22.92 12.73 -6.69
CA GLU A 916 -24.27 12.53 -6.16
C GLU A 916 -24.67 13.72 -5.27
N ARG A 917 -25.94 14.12 -5.31
CA ARG A 917 -26.43 15.18 -4.42
C ARG A 917 -26.44 14.74 -2.96
N PRO A 918 -26.30 15.70 -2.02
CA PRO A 918 -26.60 15.45 -0.61
C PRO A 918 -28.01 14.87 -0.44
N SER A 919 -28.16 13.82 0.37
CA SER A 919 -29.48 13.32 0.80
C SER A 919 -30.26 14.39 1.59
N HIS A 920 -29.55 15.14 2.42
CA HIS A 920 -30.08 16.23 3.25
C HIS A 920 -29.24 17.50 2.99
N PRO A 921 -29.56 18.31 1.96
CA PRO A 921 -28.75 19.48 1.58
C PRO A 921 -28.65 20.53 2.68
N GLU A 922 -29.76 20.82 3.36
CA GLU A 922 -29.82 21.87 4.38
C GLU A 922 -29.08 21.45 5.67
N LEU A 923 -29.08 20.15 5.99
CA LEU A 923 -28.25 19.56 7.04
C LEU A 923 -26.75 19.64 6.71
N LEU A 924 -26.36 19.38 5.45
CA LEU A 924 -24.97 19.50 5.02
C LEU A 924 -24.46 20.95 5.15
N ASP A 925 -25.25 21.92 4.71
CA ASP A 925 -24.92 23.35 4.82
C ASP A 925 -24.94 23.82 6.29
N TRP A 926 -25.89 23.36 7.11
CA TRP A 926 -25.92 23.63 8.55
C TRP A 926 -24.67 23.10 9.24
N LEU A 927 -24.32 21.82 9.04
CA LEU A 927 -23.12 21.21 9.60
C LEU A 927 -21.84 21.94 9.15
N ALA A 928 -21.74 22.29 7.86
CA ALA A 928 -20.58 22.97 7.31
C ALA A 928 -20.37 24.37 7.92
N VAL A 929 -21.42 25.16 8.03
CA VAL A 929 -21.33 26.50 8.64
C VAL A 929 -21.11 26.40 10.15
N ASP A 930 -21.82 25.49 10.84
CA ASP A 930 -21.70 25.31 12.28
C ASP A 930 -20.32 24.79 12.72
N PHE A 931 -19.68 23.91 11.94
CA PHE A 931 -18.31 23.45 12.16
C PHE A 931 -17.30 24.60 12.04
N ARG A 932 -17.45 25.46 11.03
CA ARG A 932 -16.58 26.63 10.80
C ARG A 932 -16.77 27.71 11.87
N GLU A 933 -18.01 28.04 12.22
CA GLU A 933 -18.34 29.05 13.23
C GLU A 933 -17.80 28.68 14.62
N HIS A 934 -17.86 27.40 14.98
CA HIS A 934 -17.26 26.87 16.21
C HIS A 934 -15.78 26.52 16.05
N GLY A 935 -15.03 27.37 15.33
CA GLY A 935 -13.56 27.32 15.30
C GLY A 935 -12.95 26.04 14.74
N TRP A 936 -13.65 25.35 13.82
CA TRP A 936 -13.19 24.11 13.19
C TRP A 936 -12.88 22.96 14.19
N ASP A 937 -13.60 22.93 15.31
CA ASP A 937 -13.45 21.93 16.38
C ASP A 937 -14.01 20.54 15.96
N VAL A 938 -13.10 19.58 15.76
CA VAL A 938 -13.43 18.22 15.32
C VAL A 938 -14.06 17.39 16.44
N ARG A 939 -13.59 17.50 17.68
CA ARG A 939 -14.21 16.82 18.84
C ARG A 939 -15.64 17.28 19.06
N ARG A 940 -15.92 18.59 18.97
CA ARG A 940 -17.28 19.14 19.09
C ARG A 940 -18.19 18.66 17.96
N LEU A 941 -17.71 18.65 16.72
CA LEU A 941 -18.47 18.10 15.59
C LEU A 941 -18.83 16.62 15.82
N LEU A 942 -17.84 15.79 16.16
CA LEU A 942 -18.08 14.36 16.44
C LEU A 942 -19.01 14.15 17.65
N LYS A 943 -18.87 14.93 18.73
CA LYS A 943 -19.82 14.95 19.86
C LYS A 943 -21.24 15.25 19.39
N THR A 944 -21.43 16.27 18.56
CA THR A 944 -22.75 16.68 18.02
C THR A 944 -23.36 15.56 17.17
N LEU A 945 -22.55 14.90 16.32
CA LEU A 945 -23.01 13.77 15.50
C LEU A 945 -23.45 12.57 16.36
N VAL A 946 -22.65 12.12 17.34
CA VAL A 946 -22.99 10.94 18.15
C VAL A 946 -24.08 11.19 19.20
N MET A 947 -24.24 12.43 19.68
CA MET A 947 -25.30 12.80 20.63
C MET A 947 -26.71 12.81 20.03
N SER A 948 -26.82 12.88 18.70
CA SER A 948 -28.09 12.87 17.95
C SER A 948 -28.94 11.62 18.24
N ALA A 949 -30.26 11.75 18.24
CA ALA A 949 -31.17 10.61 18.28
C ALA A 949 -30.94 9.69 17.06
N THR A 950 -30.67 10.30 15.90
CA THR A 950 -30.36 9.66 14.61
C THR A 950 -29.24 8.63 14.75
N TYR A 951 -28.08 9.02 15.31
CA TYR A 951 -26.95 8.12 15.56
C TYR A 951 -27.27 7.03 16.58
N ARG A 952 -28.15 7.31 17.55
CA ARG A 952 -28.43 6.43 18.69
C ARG A 952 -29.51 5.36 18.44
N GLN A 953 -30.14 5.34 17.25
CA GLN A 953 -31.16 4.35 16.88
C GLN A 953 -30.65 2.90 16.86
N THR A 954 -31.54 1.93 17.11
CA THR A 954 -31.27 0.51 16.81
C THR A 954 -31.12 0.30 15.31
N SER A 955 -30.20 -0.58 14.92
CA SER A 955 -30.00 -1.00 13.53
C SER A 955 -30.95 -2.13 13.12
N SER A 956 -31.76 -2.64 14.05
CA SER A 956 -32.86 -3.56 13.75
C SER A 956 -33.96 -2.83 12.99
N ALA A 957 -34.42 -3.43 11.88
CA ALA A 957 -35.49 -2.95 11.02
C ALA A 957 -36.05 -4.12 10.20
N SER A 958 -37.23 -3.93 9.60
CA SER A 958 -37.83 -4.93 8.70
C SER A 958 -37.03 -5.15 7.42
N GLU A 959 -37.20 -6.31 6.78
CA GLU A 959 -36.59 -6.59 5.47
C GLU A 959 -37.04 -5.59 4.39
N GLU A 960 -38.29 -5.11 4.46
CA GLU A 960 -38.81 -4.08 3.57
C GLU A 960 -38.09 -2.73 3.74
N GLN A 961 -37.85 -2.30 4.99
CA GLN A 961 -37.05 -1.09 5.25
C GLN A 961 -35.63 -1.24 4.69
N TYR A 962 -34.97 -2.37 4.95
CA TYR A 962 -33.64 -2.68 4.38
C TYR A 962 -33.64 -2.73 2.84
N ARG A 963 -34.72 -3.21 2.20
CA ARG A 963 -34.85 -3.24 0.73
C ARG A 963 -35.16 -1.86 0.14
N SER A 964 -35.88 -1.01 0.87
CA SER A 964 -36.28 0.34 0.42
C SER A 964 -35.17 1.40 0.53
N ASP A 965 -34.26 1.24 1.49
CA ASP A 965 -33.13 2.12 1.74
C ASP A 965 -31.92 1.31 2.24
N PRO A 966 -31.27 0.51 1.37
CA PRO A 966 -30.20 -0.41 1.77
C PRO A 966 -28.99 0.30 2.38
N GLU A 967 -28.64 1.47 1.83
CA GLU A 967 -27.51 2.29 2.27
C GLU A 967 -27.82 3.20 3.47
N ASN A 968 -29.04 3.13 4.01
CA ASN A 968 -29.53 3.95 5.13
C ASN A 968 -29.44 5.47 4.86
N ARG A 969 -29.65 5.90 3.60
CA ARG A 969 -29.59 7.29 3.11
C ARG A 969 -30.64 8.20 3.74
N LEU A 970 -31.75 7.63 4.24
CA LEU A 970 -32.85 8.32 4.92
C LEU A 970 -32.73 8.22 6.46
N HIS A 971 -31.70 7.53 6.96
CA HIS A 971 -31.33 7.44 8.38
C HIS A 971 -32.46 7.02 9.34
N ALA A 972 -33.45 6.26 8.87
CA ALA A 972 -34.58 5.74 9.67
C ALA A 972 -34.21 4.59 10.62
N ARG A 973 -32.92 4.20 10.68
CA ARG A 973 -32.37 3.17 11.56
C ARG A 973 -30.90 3.46 11.87
N GLY A 974 -30.37 2.77 12.88
CA GLY A 974 -28.96 2.88 13.29
C GLY A 974 -27.98 2.42 12.19
N PRO A 975 -26.79 3.04 12.11
CA PRO A 975 -25.79 2.70 11.09
C PRO A 975 -25.12 1.35 11.38
N ARG A 976 -25.15 0.43 10.42
CA ARG A 976 -24.58 -0.94 10.51
C ARG A 976 -23.83 -1.30 9.23
N PHE A 977 -22.54 -1.60 9.37
CA PHE A 977 -21.63 -2.01 8.31
C PHE A 977 -20.42 -2.77 8.89
N ARG A 978 -19.65 -3.44 8.03
CA ARG A 978 -18.41 -4.15 8.39
C ARG A 978 -17.38 -3.18 8.94
N LEU A 979 -16.70 -3.54 10.02
CA LEU A 979 -15.58 -2.78 10.57
C LEU A 979 -14.40 -2.79 9.61
N ASP A 980 -13.65 -1.69 9.53
CA ASP A 980 -12.50 -1.60 8.63
C ASP A 980 -11.33 -2.49 9.12
N ALA A 981 -10.44 -2.88 8.22
CA ALA A 981 -9.36 -3.85 8.45
C ALA A 981 -8.59 -3.68 9.78
N GLU A 982 -8.13 -2.47 10.08
CA GLU A 982 -7.36 -2.17 11.29
C GLU A 982 -8.17 -2.42 12.56
N MET A 983 -9.47 -2.15 12.54
CA MET A 983 -10.38 -2.35 13.67
C MET A 983 -10.64 -3.83 13.92
N ILE A 984 -10.74 -4.65 12.87
CA ILE A 984 -10.92 -6.11 12.98
C ILE A 984 -9.72 -6.74 13.69
N ARG A 985 -8.50 -6.35 13.30
CA ARG A 985 -7.28 -6.81 13.97
C ARG A 985 -7.14 -6.25 15.38
N ASP A 986 -7.29 -4.93 15.56
CA ASP A 986 -7.12 -4.27 16.85
C ASP A 986 -8.12 -4.79 17.91
N GLN A 987 -9.40 -5.04 17.56
CA GLN A 987 -10.38 -5.53 18.54
C GLN A 987 -10.07 -6.95 19.02
N VAL A 988 -9.49 -7.82 18.17
CA VAL A 988 -9.14 -9.19 18.55
C VAL A 988 -7.94 -9.20 19.48
N LEU A 989 -6.90 -8.41 19.19
CA LEU A 989 -5.75 -8.22 20.09
C LEU A 989 -6.18 -7.58 21.42
N PHE A 990 -7.12 -6.64 21.40
CA PHE A 990 -7.63 -5.97 22.60
C PHE A 990 -8.48 -6.88 23.49
N SER A 991 -9.50 -7.56 22.91
CA SER A 991 -10.41 -8.43 23.68
C SER A 991 -9.74 -9.69 24.23
N SER A 992 -8.68 -10.17 23.56
CA SER A 992 -7.78 -11.20 24.09
C SER A 992 -6.79 -10.69 25.13
N GLY A 993 -6.54 -9.39 25.20
CA GLY A 993 -5.66 -8.75 26.17
C GLY A 993 -4.16 -8.77 25.80
N ILE A 994 -3.82 -8.99 24.54
CA ILE A 994 -2.42 -9.01 24.06
C ILE A 994 -2.01 -7.74 23.29
N LEU A 995 -2.94 -6.83 22.99
CA LEU A 995 -2.63 -5.56 22.30
C LEU A 995 -1.61 -4.73 23.09
N SER A 996 -0.48 -4.41 22.46
CA SER A 996 0.54 -3.53 23.04
C SER A 996 0.01 -2.11 23.21
N THR A 997 0.26 -1.52 24.37
CA THR A 997 -0.04 -0.12 24.68
C THR A 997 0.99 0.86 24.10
N ARG A 998 1.98 0.39 23.33
CA ARG A 998 3.09 1.22 22.81
C ARG A 998 2.67 2.05 21.60
N ARG A 999 2.50 3.35 21.82
CA ARG A 999 2.19 4.36 20.79
C ARG A 999 3.45 5.01 20.21
N GLY A 1000 3.36 5.48 18.96
CA GLY A 1000 4.39 6.24 18.25
C GLY A 1000 5.69 5.49 17.93
N GLY A 1001 6.67 6.19 17.36
CA GLY A 1001 7.94 5.64 16.90
C GLY A 1001 7.85 4.87 15.58
N PRO A 1002 8.95 4.24 15.12
CA PRO A 1002 9.00 3.50 13.86
C PRO A 1002 7.89 2.46 13.69
N SER A 1003 7.49 2.26 12.43
CA SER A 1003 6.52 1.25 12.01
C SER A 1003 7.09 -0.15 12.15
N VAL A 1004 6.22 -1.11 12.48
CA VAL A 1004 6.58 -2.48 12.88
C VAL A 1004 6.06 -3.51 11.90
N LYS A 1005 6.63 -4.72 11.94
CA LYS A 1005 6.23 -5.86 11.12
C LYS A 1005 5.61 -6.96 11.99
N PRO A 1006 4.27 -7.03 12.11
CA PRO A 1006 3.58 -8.18 12.70
C PRO A 1006 3.81 -9.47 11.91
N ASP A 1007 3.28 -10.59 12.39
CA ASP A 1007 3.29 -11.83 11.61
C ASP A 1007 2.46 -11.70 10.32
N GLN A 1008 2.94 -12.35 9.25
CA GLN A 1008 2.24 -12.55 7.99
C GLN A 1008 2.78 -13.81 7.30
N PRO A 1009 2.04 -14.41 6.34
CA PRO A 1009 2.56 -15.52 5.55
C PRO A 1009 3.85 -15.14 4.80
N GLY A 1010 4.88 -15.99 4.90
CA GLY A 1010 6.17 -15.75 4.24
C GLY A 1010 6.11 -15.86 2.72
N ASN A 1011 7.19 -15.42 2.05
CA ASN A 1011 7.38 -15.46 0.60
C ASN A 1011 6.47 -14.51 -0.22
N ILE A 1012 5.72 -13.60 0.41
CA ILE A 1012 4.91 -12.58 -0.28
C ILE A 1012 5.78 -11.46 -0.84
N TRP A 1013 6.67 -10.90 -0.03
CA TRP A 1013 7.53 -9.77 -0.46
C TRP A 1013 8.62 -10.22 -1.43
N GLU A 1014 9.05 -11.48 -1.31
CA GLU A 1014 10.10 -12.12 -2.08
C GLU A 1014 9.68 -12.42 -3.52
N VAL A 1015 8.39 -12.65 -3.76
CA VAL A 1015 7.79 -12.83 -5.10
C VAL A 1015 7.55 -11.48 -5.80
N LEU A 1016 7.34 -10.42 -5.03
CA LEU A 1016 7.06 -9.06 -5.53
C LEU A 1016 8.29 -8.13 -5.48
N GLY A 1017 9.42 -8.61 -4.96
CA GLY A 1017 10.60 -7.80 -4.64
C GLY A 1017 11.64 -7.80 -5.76
N TYR A 1018 11.89 -6.64 -6.35
CA TYR A 1018 12.96 -6.46 -7.33
C TYR A 1018 14.36 -6.65 -6.71
N GLN A 1019 15.29 -7.21 -7.49
CA GLN A 1019 16.66 -7.43 -7.05
C GLN A 1019 17.35 -6.09 -6.74
N GLY A 1020 17.83 -5.95 -5.50
CA GLY A 1020 18.42 -4.70 -5.00
C GLY A 1020 17.49 -3.89 -4.09
N SER A 1021 16.22 -4.26 -3.95
CA SER A 1021 15.31 -3.65 -2.95
C SER A 1021 15.72 -4.01 -1.52
N ASN A 1022 15.76 -3.01 -0.63
CA ASN A 1022 15.93 -3.18 0.80
C ASN A 1022 14.64 -3.66 1.52
N THR A 1023 13.51 -3.73 0.81
CA THR A 1023 12.25 -4.35 1.26
C THR A 1023 11.93 -5.65 0.51
N MET A 1024 12.91 -6.28 -0.15
CA MET A 1024 12.73 -7.52 -0.92
C MET A 1024 12.33 -8.72 -0.06
N VAL A 1025 12.78 -8.79 1.20
CA VAL A 1025 12.57 -9.94 2.10
C VAL A 1025 11.80 -9.48 3.32
N PHE A 1026 10.76 -10.22 3.71
CA PHE A 1026 10.00 -9.95 4.93
C PHE A 1026 10.55 -10.75 6.10
N PHE A 1027 10.80 -10.06 7.21
CA PHE A 1027 11.01 -10.66 8.52
C PHE A 1027 10.03 -10.01 9.50
N PRO A 1028 9.23 -10.78 10.25
CA PRO A 1028 8.46 -10.21 11.35
C PRO A 1028 9.41 -9.67 12.42
N ASP A 1029 8.98 -8.63 13.12
CA ASP A 1029 9.63 -8.14 14.33
C ASP A 1029 9.41 -9.14 15.48
N GLN A 1030 9.98 -8.86 16.67
CA GLN A 1030 9.88 -9.75 17.83
C GLN A 1030 9.21 -9.09 19.03
N GLY A 1031 8.56 -9.91 19.85
CA GLY A 1031 7.94 -9.50 21.11
C GLY A 1031 6.82 -8.47 20.91
N ASP A 1032 6.83 -7.42 21.73
CA ASP A 1032 5.76 -6.41 21.81
C ASP A 1032 5.46 -5.69 20.48
N ASN A 1033 6.42 -5.65 19.54
CA ASN A 1033 6.21 -5.10 18.21
C ASN A 1033 5.15 -5.86 17.39
N LEU A 1034 4.99 -7.18 17.59
CA LEU A 1034 4.01 -8.00 16.87
C LEU A 1034 2.57 -7.58 17.18
N TYR A 1035 2.30 -7.17 18.42
CA TYR A 1035 0.95 -6.94 18.96
C TYR A 1035 0.56 -5.47 19.04
N ARG A 1036 1.29 -4.58 18.36
CA ARG A 1036 0.92 -3.15 18.28
C ARG A 1036 -0.34 -2.95 17.43
N ARG A 1037 -1.05 -1.85 17.68
CA ARG A 1037 -2.16 -1.38 16.85
C ARG A 1037 -1.76 -1.34 15.38
N SER A 1038 -2.69 -1.71 14.53
CA SER A 1038 -2.52 -1.85 13.07
C SER A 1038 -2.13 -0.54 12.38
N LEU A 1039 -2.43 0.61 13.00
CA LEU A 1039 -1.92 1.94 12.61
C LEU A 1039 -0.39 2.03 12.54
N TYR A 1040 0.32 1.24 13.35
CA TYR A 1040 1.78 1.19 13.41
C TYR A 1040 2.38 0.11 12.51
N THR A 1041 1.58 -0.66 11.77
CA THR A 1041 2.07 -1.67 10.83
C THR A 1041 2.76 -1.01 9.63
N PHE A 1042 3.91 -1.57 9.25
CA PHE A 1042 4.70 -1.14 8.10
C PHE A 1042 3.92 -1.32 6.79
N TRP A 1043 3.71 -0.21 6.07
CA TRP A 1043 3.05 -0.20 4.77
C TRP A 1043 4.07 -0.18 3.64
N LYS A 1044 4.28 -1.33 3.00
CA LYS A 1044 4.93 -1.44 1.69
C LYS A 1044 3.86 -1.24 0.61
N ARG A 1045 4.09 -0.35 -0.36
CA ARG A 1045 3.08 0.05 -1.36
C ARG A 1045 2.74 -1.08 -2.32
N THR A 1046 3.76 -1.72 -2.87
CA THR A 1046 3.66 -2.84 -3.83
C THR A 1046 3.21 -4.15 -3.17
N ALA A 1047 3.29 -4.26 -1.84
CA ALA A 1047 2.87 -5.44 -1.09
C ALA A 1047 2.37 -5.06 0.33
N PRO A 1048 1.16 -4.46 0.45
CA PRO A 1048 0.57 -4.09 1.73
C PRO A 1048 0.34 -5.30 2.66
N PRO A 1049 0.08 -5.09 3.96
CA PRO A 1049 -0.20 -6.19 4.90
C PRO A 1049 -1.37 -7.05 4.40
N PRO A 1050 -1.16 -8.37 4.17
CA PRO A 1050 -2.05 -9.16 3.31
C PRO A 1050 -3.44 -9.38 3.92
N ASN A 1051 -3.53 -9.54 5.24
CA ASN A 1051 -4.80 -9.63 5.94
C ASN A 1051 -5.55 -8.29 5.91
N MET A 1052 -4.87 -7.14 5.99
CA MET A 1052 -5.52 -5.83 5.86
C MET A 1052 -6.01 -5.56 4.45
N ALA A 1053 -5.21 -5.89 3.43
CA ALA A 1053 -5.60 -5.78 2.02
C ALA A 1053 -6.85 -6.63 1.71
N LEU A 1054 -6.93 -7.86 2.24
CA LEU A 1054 -8.12 -8.71 2.11
C LEU A 1054 -9.37 -8.13 2.79
N PHE A 1055 -9.20 -7.29 3.81
CA PHE A 1055 -10.27 -6.53 4.49
C PHE A 1055 -10.44 -5.11 3.92
N ASP A 1056 -10.16 -4.91 2.62
CA ASP A 1056 -10.33 -3.69 1.84
C ASP A 1056 -9.52 -2.47 2.36
N ALA A 1057 -8.36 -2.68 2.98
CA ALA A 1057 -7.45 -1.59 3.31
C ALA A 1057 -6.76 -1.03 2.04
N PRO A 1058 -6.72 0.31 1.84
CA PRO A 1058 -6.10 0.89 0.64
C PRO A 1058 -4.61 0.57 0.52
N ASN A 1059 -4.13 0.30 -0.71
CA ASN A 1059 -2.69 0.06 -0.96
C ASN A 1059 -1.81 1.32 -0.76
N ARG A 1060 -2.44 2.49 -0.55
CA ARG A 1060 -1.85 3.82 -0.34
C ARG A 1060 -1.15 4.41 -1.56
N GLU A 1061 -1.27 3.85 -2.76
CA GLU A 1061 -0.69 4.45 -3.97
C GLU A 1061 -1.47 5.69 -4.45
N SER A 1062 -2.80 5.70 -4.26
CA SER A 1062 -3.69 6.79 -4.66
C SER A 1062 -4.42 7.42 -3.45
N CYS A 1063 -4.88 8.66 -3.60
CA CYS A 1063 -5.61 9.39 -2.56
C CYS A 1063 -6.99 8.74 -2.31
N THR A 1064 -7.18 8.10 -1.16
CA THR A 1064 -8.44 7.41 -0.83
C THR A 1064 -9.23 8.18 0.23
N VAL A 1065 -10.42 8.69 -0.14
CA VAL A 1065 -11.32 9.46 0.76
C VAL A 1065 -12.67 8.79 1.03
N ARG A 1066 -12.94 7.66 0.37
CA ARG A 1066 -13.98 6.68 0.68
C ARG A 1066 -13.32 5.30 0.55
N ARG A 1067 -13.42 4.47 1.59
CA ARG A 1067 -13.00 3.06 1.51
C ARG A 1067 -14.14 2.22 0.92
N GLU A 1068 -13.77 1.23 0.13
CA GLU A 1068 -14.70 0.18 -0.29
C GLU A 1068 -14.91 -0.83 0.86
N ARG A 1069 -16.02 -1.57 0.82
CA ARG A 1069 -16.34 -2.60 1.83
C ARG A 1069 -17.02 -3.80 1.18
N THR A 1070 -16.22 -4.81 0.87
CA THR A 1070 -16.66 -6.15 0.49
C THR A 1070 -16.96 -7.00 1.74
N ASN A 1071 -17.68 -8.11 1.53
CA ASN A 1071 -17.81 -9.20 2.50
C ASN A 1071 -17.58 -10.51 1.72
N THR A 1072 -16.46 -11.20 1.95
CA THR A 1072 -16.07 -12.38 1.15
C THR A 1072 -15.84 -13.63 2.02
N PRO A 1073 -16.00 -14.86 1.46
CA PRO A 1073 -15.68 -16.08 2.20
C PRO A 1073 -14.21 -16.17 2.63
N LEU A 1074 -13.29 -15.56 1.88
CA LEU A 1074 -11.86 -15.51 2.20
C LEU A 1074 -11.58 -14.72 3.48
N GLN A 1075 -12.29 -13.62 3.72
CA GLN A 1075 -12.20 -12.83 4.95
C GLN A 1075 -12.56 -13.68 6.19
N ALA A 1076 -13.64 -14.46 6.11
CA ALA A 1076 -14.05 -15.38 7.18
C ALA A 1076 -13.04 -16.53 7.38
N LEU A 1077 -12.44 -17.05 6.30
CA LEU A 1077 -11.37 -18.05 6.38
C LEU A 1077 -10.12 -17.49 7.07
N VAL A 1078 -9.75 -16.22 6.81
CA VAL A 1078 -8.63 -15.56 7.49
C VAL A 1078 -8.88 -15.43 8.99
N MET A 1079 -10.09 -15.02 9.44
CA MET A 1079 -10.44 -14.96 10.86
C MET A 1079 -10.25 -16.29 11.61
N MET A 1080 -10.43 -17.42 10.91
CA MET A 1080 -10.31 -18.77 11.48
C MET A 1080 -8.90 -19.38 11.38
N ASN A 1081 -7.98 -18.80 10.59
CA ASN A 1081 -6.71 -19.46 10.22
C ASN A 1081 -5.44 -18.59 10.30
N ASP A 1082 -5.52 -17.26 10.34
CA ASP A 1082 -4.34 -16.39 10.52
C ASP A 1082 -3.71 -16.64 11.91
N THR A 1083 -2.38 -16.70 11.95
CA THR A 1083 -1.58 -16.89 13.18
C THR A 1083 -2.04 -15.94 14.29
N GLN A 1084 -2.31 -14.68 13.96
CA GLN A 1084 -2.62 -13.63 14.95
C GLN A 1084 -4.00 -13.81 15.58
N TYR A 1085 -4.98 -14.29 14.82
CA TYR A 1085 -6.33 -14.54 15.34
C TYR A 1085 -6.38 -15.84 16.16
N LEU A 1086 -5.67 -16.89 15.74
CA LEU A 1086 -5.52 -18.13 16.51
C LEU A 1086 -4.69 -17.94 17.79
N GLU A 1087 -3.62 -17.13 17.73
CA GLU A 1087 -2.82 -16.73 18.89
C GLU A 1087 -3.63 -15.94 19.92
N ALA A 1088 -4.38 -14.93 19.47
CA ALA A 1088 -5.30 -14.19 20.33
C ALA A 1088 -6.35 -15.11 20.97
N ALA A 1089 -6.88 -16.08 20.21
CA ALA A 1089 -7.89 -17.02 20.70
C ALA A 1089 -7.35 -17.95 21.79
N ARG A 1090 -6.16 -18.54 21.60
CA ARG A 1090 -5.52 -19.37 22.65
C ARG A 1090 -5.04 -18.55 23.85
N SER A 1091 -4.62 -17.30 23.64
CA SER A 1091 -4.17 -16.43 24.74
C SER A 1091 -5.33 -16.05 25.66
N LEU A 1092 -6.49 -15.70 25.07
CA LEU A 1092 -7.71 -15.46 25.85
C LEU A 1092 -8.21 -16.73 26.54
N ALA A 1093 -8.16 -17.89 25.87
CA ALA A 1093 -8.51 -19.17 26.47
C ALA A 1093 -7.64 -19.45 27.70
N ALA A 1094 -6.31 -19.36 27.58
CA ALA A 1094 -5.39 -19.58 28.69
C ALA A 1094 -5.65 -18.63 29.87
N THR A 1095 -5.83 -17.33 29.60
CA THR A 1095 -6.17 -16.34 30.64
C THR A 1095 -7.49 -16.68 31.34
N LEU A 1096 -8.49 -17.21 30.64
CA LEU A 1096 -9.75 -17.63 31.25
C LEU A 1096 -9.62 -18.92 32.06
N MET A 1097 -8.75 -19.86 31.65
CA MET A 1097 -8.43 -21.07 32.43
C MET A 1097 -7.83 -20.73 33.80
N GLU A 1098 -7.03 -19.66 33.89
CA GLU A 1098 -6.46 -19.14 35.15
C GLU A 1098 -7.53 -18.59 36.13
N THR A 1099 -8.76 -18.28 35.70
CA THR A 1099 -9.80 -17.63 36.53
C THR A 1099 -10.63 -18.56 37.43
N GLY A 1100 -10.40 -19.87 37.39
CA GLY A 1100 -11.14 -20.88 38.16
C GLY A 1100 -11.69 -22.01 37.28
N THR A 1101 -12.47 -22.92 37.88
CA THR A 1101 -12.93 -24.18 37.25
C THR A 1101 -14.33 -24.15 36.63
N ASP A 1102 -15.04 -23.02 36.71
CA ASP A 1102 -16.40 -22.87 36.19
C ASP A 1102 -16.40 -22.57 34.68
N SER A 1103 -16.61 -23.60 33.85
CA SER A 1103 -16.66 -23.49 32.40
C SER A 1103 -17.75 -22.52 31.91
N ASN A 1104 -18.94 -22.55 32.53
CA ASN A 1104 -20.09 -21.75 32.12
C ASN A 1104 -19.85 -20.25 32.41
N ARG A 1105 -19.04 -19.94 33.43
CA ARG A 1105 -18.51 -18.59 33.71
C ARG A 1105 -17.37 -18.20 32.78
N ARG A 1106 -16.43 -19.09 32.45
CA ARG A 1106 -15.39 -18.82 31.43
C ARG A 1106 -16.03 -18.47 30.09
N MET A 1107 -17.02 -19.26 29.66
CA MET A 1107 -17.77 -19.06 28.41
C MET A 1107 -18.50 -17.71 28.37
N ALA A 1108 -19.22 -17.38 29.45
CA ALA A 1108 -19.89 -16.07 29.57
C ALA A 1108 -18.88 -14.89 29.56
N THR A 1109 -17.71 -15.07 30.16
CA THR A 1109 -16.65 -14.04 30.19
C THR A 1109 -15.99 -13.87 28.82
N ALA A 1110 -15.75 -14.97 28.08
CA ALA A 1110 -15.28 -14.92 26.69
C ALA A 1110 -16.26 -14.15 25.80
N PHE A 1111 -17.54 -14.53 25.85
CA PHE A 1111 -18.60 -13.88 25.09
C PHE A 1111 -18.70 -12.38 25.42
N GLN A 1112 -18.71 -12.02 26.70
CA GLN A 1112 -18.79 -10.61 27.11
C GLN A 1112 -17.55 -9.79 26.70
N ARG A 1113 -16.35 -10.38 26.67
CA ARG A 1113 -15.12 -9.71 26.20
C ARG A 1113 -15.09 -9.47 24.69
N VAL A 1114 -15.56 -10.43 23.90
CA VAL A 1114 -15.48 -10.38 22.44
C VAL A 1114 -16.67 -9.63 21.83
N VAL A 1115 -17.88 -9.93 22.30
CA VAL A 1115 -19.13 -9.37 21.79
C VAL A 1115 -19.47 -8.03 22.48
N GLY A 1116 -19.18 -7.86 23.77
CA GLY A 1116 -19.43 -6.61 24.53
C GLY A 1116 -20.78 -6.56 25.29
N ARG A 1117 -21.55 -7.66 25.26
CA ARG A 1117 -22.83 -7.82 25.98
C ARG A 1117 -22.86 -9.13 26.77
N PRO A 1118 -23.76 -9.28 27.76
CA PRO A 1118 -24.02 -10.57 28.40
C PRO A 1118 -24.46 -11.64 27.39
N ILE A 1119 -24.08 -12.89 27.66
CA ILE A 1119 -24.51 -14.05 26.89
C ILE A 1119 -25.97 -14.41 27.20
N ASP A 1120 -26.78 -14.56 26.15
CA ASP A 1120 -28.15 -15.06 26.21
C ASP A 1120 -28.21 -16.60 26.30
N THR A 1121 -29.40 -17.15 26.56
CA THR A 1121 -29.63 -18.60 26.74
C THR A 1121 -29.29 -19.40 25.48
N ASP A 1122 -29.66 -18.90 24.32
CA ASP A 1122 -29.58 -19.64 23.05
C ASP A 1122 -28.11 -19.69 22.58
N SER A 1123 -27.42 -18.55 22.62
CA SER A 1123 -25.98 -18.44 22.38
C SER A 1123 -25.18 -19.29 23.39
N ARG A 1124 -25.61 -19.33 24.66
CA ARG A 1124 -25.00 -20.21 25.67
C ARG A 1124 -25.08 -21.67 25.27
N GLN A 1125 -26.28 -22.16 24.93
CA GLN A 1125 -26.47 -23.57 24.59
C GLN A 1125 -25.58 -23.97 23.40
N VAL A 1126 -25.59 -23.19 22.32
CA VAL A 1126 -24.78 -23.45 21.12
C VAL A 1126 -23.29 -23.50 21.44
N LEU A 1127 -22.78 -22.58 22.27
CA LEU A 1127 -21.35 -22.52 22.63
C LEU A 1127 -20.95 -23.62 23.62
N GLU A 1128 -21.84 -24.05 24.52
CA GLU A 1128 -21.64 -25.22 25.40
C GLU A 1128 -21.63 -26.54 24.59
N GLU A 1129 -22.48 -26.67 23.56
CA GLU A 1129 -22.47 -27.78 22.60
C GLU A 1129 -21.17 -27.80 21.76
N CYS A 1130 -20.76 -26.67 21.16
CA CYS A 1130 -19.51 -26.58 20.40
C CYS A 1130 -18.27 -26.87 21.27
N HIS A 1131 -18.23 -26.33 22.49
CA HIS A 1131 -17.12 -26.60 23.42
C HIS A 1131 -16.98 -28.10 23.73
N THR A 1132 -18.10 -28.79 23.94
CA THR A 1132 -18.12 -30.23 24.21
C THR A 1132 -17.55 -31.03 23.04
N GLN A 1133 -17.98 -30.72 21.81
CA GLN A 1133 -17.46 -31.36 20.59
C GLN A 1133 -15.95 -31.15 20.39
N TYR A 1134 -15.45 -29.92 20.61
CA TYR A 1134 -14.01 -29.66 20.52
C TYR A 1134 -13.21 -30.32 21.65
N LEU A 1135 -13.76 -30.39 22.87
CA LEU A 1135 -13.13 -31.05 24.00
C LEU A 1135 -12.95 -32.55 23.75
N GLU A 1136 -14.00 -33.23 23.27
CA GLU A 1136 -13.91 -34.64 22.86
C GLU A 1136 -12.88 -34.86 21.75
N HIS A 1137 -12.85 -33.98 20.74
CA HIS A 1137 -11.87 -34.04 19.65
C HIS A 1137 -10.42 -33.93 20.18
N PHE A 1138 -10.15 -32.98 21.08
CA PHE A 1138 -8.82 -32.74 21.61
C PHE A 1138 -8.38 -33.75 22.68
N GLN A 1139 -9.31 -34.34 23.43
CA GLN A 1139 -9.04 -35.49 24.30
C GLN A 1139 -8.64 -36.73 23.48
N GLN A 1140 -9.31 -36.98 22.35
CA GLN A 1140 -8.96 -38.07 21.43
C GLN A 1140 -7.65 -37.77 20.66
N GLN A 1141 -7.32 -36.49 20.42
CA GLN A 1141 -6.22 -36.07 19.55
C GLN A 1141 -5.30 -35.04 20.25
N PRO A 1142 -4.63 -35.40 21.37
CA PRO A 1142 -3.85 -34.46 22.18
C PRO A 1142 -2.68 -33.81 21.42
N GLY A 1143 -2.14 -34.48 20.39
CA GLY A 1143 -1.14 -33.89 19.49
C GLY A 1143 -1.64 -32.67 18.72
N LYS A 1144 -2.95 -32.60 18.41
CA LYS A 1144 -3.58 -31.41 17.80
C LYS A 1144 -3.81 -30.29 18.81
N ALA A 1145 -4.20 -30.61 20.04
CA ALA A 1145 -4.31 -29.62 21.11
C ALA A 1145 -2.95 -28.94 21.34
N ALA A 1146 -1.90 -29.75 21.47
CA ALA A 1146 -0.52 -29.27 21.56
C ALA A 1146 -0.01 -28.59 20.28
N ALA A 1147 -0.64 -28.75 19.11
CA ALA A 1147 -0.32 -27.98 17.91
C ALA A 1147 -0.97 -26.59 17.96
N LEU A 1148 -2.28 -26.51 18.21
CA LEU A 1148 -3.04 -25.27 18.29
C LEU A 1148 -2.48 -24.32 19.38
N LEU A 1149 -2.14 -24.85 20.56
CA LEU A 1149 -1.62 -24.04 21.66
C LEU A 1149 -0.21 -23.47 21.44
N ARG A 1150 0.48 -23.87 20.34
CA ARG A 1150 1.79 -23.38 19.89
C ARG A 1150 1.72 -22.51 18.62
N VAL A 1151 0.55 -22.03 18.21
CA VAL A 1151 0.41 -21.12 17.06
C VAL A 1151 0.76 -19.69 17.46
N GLY A 1152 1.85 -19.14 16.89
CA GLY A 1152 2.37 -17.80 17.21
C GLY A 1152 3.49 -17.80 18.27
N GLU A 1153 4.02 -16.62 18.56
CA GLU A 1153 5.26 -16.42 19.34
C GLU A 1153 5.05 -16.39 20.87
N LEU A 1154 3.84 -16.16 21.38
CA LEU A 1154 3.57 -16.16 22.81
C LEU A 1154 3.74 -17.57 23.40
N PRO A 1155 4.44 -17.76 24.53
CA PRO A 1155 4.58 -19.07 25.16
C PRO A 1155 3.25 -19.78 25.38
N SER A 1156 3.19 -21.07 25.03
CA SER A 1156 2.03 -21.92 25.30
C SER A 1156 1.69 -21.93 26.79
N ARG A 1157 0.43 -21.67 27.12
CA ARG A 1157 -0.14 -21.78 28.46
C ARG A 1157 -1.44 -22.57 28.38
N ASP A 1158 -1.65 -23.49 29.31
CA ASP A 1158 -2.82 -24.38 29.35
C ASP A 1158 -3.36 -24.65 30.76
N ALA A 1159 -2.76 -24.06 31.79
CA ALA A 1159 -3.00 -24.33 33.20
C ALA A 1159 -2.91 -25.84 33.60
N GLY A 1160 -2.25 -26.68 32.80
CA GLY A 1160 -2.24 -28.14 32.96
C GLY A 1160 -3.39 -28.88 32.26
N HIS A 1161 -4.25 -28.17 31.53
CA HIS A 1161 -5.46 -28.64 30.87
C HIS A 1161 -5.43 -28.37 29.34
N PRO A 1162 -4.52 -28.98 28.56
CA PRO A 1162 -4.31 -28.65 27.15
C PRO A 1162 -5.53 -28.92 26.24
N ALA A 1163 -6.26 -30.01 26.45
CA ALA A 1163 -7.44 -30.31 25.63
C ALA A 1163 -8.59 -29.32 25.86
N GLU A 1164 -8.78 -28.88 27.11
CA GLU A 1164 -9.80 -27.91 27.53
C GLU A 1164 -9.45 -26.49 27.07
N THR A 1165 -8.18 -26.10 27.22
CA THR A 1165 -7.69 -24.80 26.69
C THR A 1165 -7.79 -24.75 25.17
N ALA A 1166 -7.46 -25.83 24.46
CA ALA A 1166 -7.59 -25.91 23.00
C ALA A 1166 -9.07 -25.87 22.54
N ALA A 1167 -9.98 -26.51 23.28
CA ALA A 1167 -11.41 -26.45 23.00
C ALA A 1167 -11.96 -25.03 23.16
N LEU A 1168 -11.66 -24.38 24.29
CA LEU A 1168 -12.05 -22.98 24.55
C LEU A 1168 -11.42 -22.01 23.53
N ALA A 1169 -10.19 -22.26 23.07
CA ALA A 1169 -9.54 -21.47 22.03
C ALA A 1169 -10.29 -21.55 20.68
N LEU A 1170 -10.75 -22.73 20.26
CA LEU A 1170 -11.58 -22.83 19.04
C LEU A 1170 -12.93 -22.13 19.20
N VAL A 1171 -13.59 -22.24 20.37
CA VAL A 1171 -14.84 -21.48 20.60
C VAL A 1171 -14.61 -19.97 20.50
N ILE A 1172 -13.50 -19.46 21.05
CA ILE A 1172 -13.14 -18.04 20.95
C ILE A 1172 -12.82 -17.63 19.51
N SER A 1173 -12.16 -18.49 18.72
CA SER A 1173 -11.95 -18.24 17.28
C SER A 1173 -13.27 -18.11 16.52
N GLN A 1174 -14.25 -18.98 16.83
CA GLN A 1174 -15.61 -18.86 16.28
C GLN A 1174 -16.32 -17.58 16.73
N LEU A 1175 -16.12 -17.12 17.98
CA LEU A 1175 -16.64 -15.83 18.44
C LEU A 1175 -16.06 -14.65 17.65
N PHE A 1176 -14.75 -14.63 17.36
CA PHE A 1176 -14.13 -13.57 16.56
C PHE A 1176 -14.70 -13.47 15.14
N ASN A 1177 -15.19 -14.58 14.57
CA ASN A 1177 -15.76 -14.65 13.23
C ASN A 1177 -17.27 -14.34 13.18
N LEU A 1178 -17.90 -13.97 14.30
CA LEU A 1178 -19.33 -13.62 14.34
C LEU A 1178 -19.61 -12.30 13.61
N ALA A 1179 -20.77 -12.23 12.95
CA ALA A 1179 -21.22 -11.00 12.29
C ALA A 1179 -21.36 -9.82 13.27
N GLU A 1180 -21.77 -10.05 14.53
CA GLU A 1180 -21.86 -9.03 15.60
C GLU A 1180 -20.48 -8.49 16.04
N VAL A 1181 -19.41 -9.24 15.73
CA VAL A 1181 -18.01 -8.85 16.02
C VAL A 1181 -17.38 -8.16 14.82
N LEU A 1182 -17.56 -8.72 13.61
CA LEU A 1182 -17.04 -8.15 12.36
C LEU A 1182 -17.80 -6.90 11.88
N ASN A 1183 -18.97 -6.61 12.45
CA ASN A 1183 -19.74 -5.39 12.19
C ASN A 1183 -19.79 -4.46 13.41
N LYS A 1184 -20.19 -3.23 13.13
CA LYS A 1184 -20.45 -2.17 14.11
C LYS A 1184 -21.63 -2.44 15.06
N ASN A 1185 -22.56 -3.32 14.67
CA ASN A 1185 -23.66 -3.89 15.46
C ASN A 1185 -24.11 -5.23 14.86
#